data_AF-A0A3M1PI05-F1
#
_entry.id   AF-A0A3M1PI05-F1
#
_cell.length_a   1.000
_cell.length_b   1.000
_cell.length_c   1.000
_cell.angle_alpha   90.00
_cell.angle_beta   90.00
_cell.angle_gamma   90.00
#
_symmetry.space_group_name_H-M   'P 1'
#
loop_
_entity.id
_entity.type
_entity.pdbx_description
1 polymer ?
#
loop_
_entity_poly.entity_id
_entity_poly.type
_entity_poly.pdbx_seq_one_letter_code
_entity_poly.pdbx_strand_id
1 'polypeptide(L)'
;MVQNIERPSQTSPFPPAAPAANPVFYRTYSRRGEKTEGRRETWEEVCDRTLSSIIKLGKLTDSEADLLSRMQRQVKSLPSGRWLWVGGTAWADRPENFSGAYNCTSTNVVDWRAFGLMMDLAMMGCGTGAVLEPKYINQLPAIRNRLTINMQGDIGSTPADQRQSETTVTVEGDRVAIRVGDSRQGWVKSYQTVLELSTDERFNGEVTVTIDLSDVRPAGERLKGFGGVANPIRLPQLYERCAAILNKALGRQLNSIECCLLIDEAAACVVAGNIRRSAGMRQFDSEDELAKTAKDNLWMQDAEGNWRIDPERDALRMANHTRVFHRKPTLEECTDAVRKQYYSGEGAIQWAGEAERRAQGEGRYGLNPCVTAETWVHTGDGPRQVKDLIGKQHSTYVNGELFSTTPEGFFYSGTKPVFKLSTQEGFALRLTGNHRLLKVTAQTQKAQYTEWVAAEDLQPGDRILLHNHRDLTPWDGAGTWEEGWLLGNLLGDGSLSKTQWNDIAVLRYWQASQESMSQHAIQLLKTAVGYEPITPEAHYHTQLKHRVINSTGLAKLAAQFGMKPGQKQMTAALEATSYEFHRGFLQGLFDADASVQGNQVKGVSVRLAQSNLNTLKAVQRMLSRLGIIATLYENRRSAGDRLLPNSDRQLAPYACKAQHELVIAKDNLPYFQQSVGFQEPHKAQKLDEALKGYKRHLNRERFAVTVAALEANGVEAVYDCTVPGPACFDANGLVAHNCGEIIGENFHCNLAEVHLNQLDPFDFKQQEDAFTAGALSVAALLNHRFAEPRYQQSREEDPIVGVSFTGLFDFFVQAFGVEWLRWWAQGRPDTVKGLEFKEKEQQYLSYWKEVVHRVVWDYCDRHGLRRPNRCTTVQPAGTKSLLTGAAPGWHPPKAQRFIRRITFRKNDPVAMACLDYGYSIVPSQSDKDETGNLLNDPFDPRCTEWLVEIPVEVPWANLPGADEIEIEKFSALSQFDFYMQVQQHYTAHNTSATIELNEDEIEPLAQAIYGAIAQDRGYISAALLARFNAPFPRLPFEKIDRATYLKLQRDVQERQRTADFYAALARYDSGELVEAGPAGCDSDKCMLPEQGK
;
A
#
# COMPACT_ATOMS: atom_id res chain seq x y z
N MET A 1 49.89 15.57 31.64
CA MET A 1 50.71 14.82 30.66
C MET A 1 49.76 13.99 29.83
N VAL A 2 49.41 14.48 28.64
CA VAL A 2 48.52 13.80 27.70
C VAL A 2 49.41 12.93 26.83
N GLN A 3 49.31 11.60 26.97
CA GLN A 3 49.95 10.68 26.05
C GLN A 3 49.22 10.76 24.71
N ASN A 4 49.88 11.37 23.73
CA ASN A 4 49.57 11.22 22.32
C ASN A 4 49.71 9.74 21.96
N ILE A 5 48.60 9.04 21.83
CA ILE A 5 48.55 7.75 21.14
C ILE A 5 48.63 8.09 19.65
N GLU A 6 49.79 7.84 19.05
CA GLU A 6 49.97 7.85 17.59
C GLU A 6 48.92 6.92 16.96
N ARG A 7 47.97 7.50 16.22
CA ARG A 7 47.08 6.73 15.36
C ARG A 7 47.89 6.26 14.16
N PRO A 8 47.93 4.96 13.83
CA PRO A 8 48.54 4.49 12.60
C PRO A 8 47.78 5.12 11.43
N SER A 9 48.47 5.84 10.55
CA SER A 9 47.87 6.43 9.36
C SER A 9 47.39 5.32 8.42
N GLN A 10 46.11 4.94 8.48
CA GLN A 10 45.49 4.25 7.36
C GLN A 10 45.48 5.22 6.18
N THR A 11 46.14 4.85 5.09
CA THR A 11 46.28 5.65 3.85
C THR A 11 44.97 5.73 3.04
N SER A 12 43.94 4.95 3.38
CA SER A 12 42.62 4.99 2.75
C SER A 12 41.51 4.98 3.82
N PRO A 13 40.43 5.76 3.65
CA PRO A 13 39.29 5.77 4.57
C PRO A 13 38.36 4.56 4.43
N PHE A 14 38.62 3.67 3.46
CA PHE A 14 37.80 2.50 3.16
C PHE A 14 38.48 1.19 3.58
N PRO A 15 37.72 0.11 3.85
CA PRO A 15 38.29 -1.17 4.24
C PRO A 15 39.23 -1.75 3.18
N PRO A 16 40.37 -2.37 3.55
CA PRO A 16 41.28 -3.01 2.59
C PRO A 16 40.62 -4.11 1.72
N ALA A 17 39.59 -4.77 2.25
CA ALA A 17 38.79 -5.76 1.52
C ALA A 17 37.87 -5.15 0.45
N ALA A 18 37.86 -3.82 0.28
CA ALA A 18 37.02 -3.09 -0.66
C ALA A 18 37.86 -2.39 -1.76
N PRO A 19 38.56 -3.13 -2.64
CA PRO A 19 39.50 -2.54 -3.61
C PRO A 19 38.82 -1.59 -4.62
N ALA A 20 37.51 -1.75 -4.83
CA ALA A 20 36.71 -0.88 -5.69
C ALA A 20 36.21 0.41 -5.01
N ALA A 21 36.42 0.59 -3.71
CA ALA A 21 35.81 1.69 -2.95
C ALA A 21 36.28 3.08 -3.43
N ASN A 22 37.59 3.28 -3.58
CA ASN A 22 38.16 4.55 -4.05
C ASN A 22 37.63 4.96 -5.44
N PRO A 23 37.72 4.13 -6.50
CA PRO A 23 37.21 4.53 -7.81
C PRO A 23 35.71 4.79 -7.82
N VAL A 24 34.92 4.02 -7.04
CA VAL A 24 33.48 4.24 -6.93
C VAL A 24 33.16 5.55 -6.20
N PHE A 25 33.84 5.83 -5.09
CA PHE A 25 33.64 7.03 -4.28
C PHE A 25 33.94 8.30 -5.07
N TYR A 26 35.13 8.40 -5.67
CA TYR A 26 35.57 9.62 -6.37
C TYR A 26 34.77 9.91 -7.64
N ARG A 27 34.25 8.86 -8.29
CA ARG A 27 33.35 8.97 -9.44
C ARG A 27 31.93 9.39 -9.05
N THR A 28 31.43 8.98 -7.88
CA THR A 28 29.98 9.01 -7.60
C THR A 28 29.56 9.96 -6.49
N TYR A 29 30.35 10.08 -5.42
CA TYR A 29 29.94 10.80 -4.20
C TYR A 29 30.80 12.04 -3.92
N SER A 30 32.04 12.06 -4.40
CA SER A 30 32.93 13.22 -4.31
C SER A 30 32.57 14.28 -5.35
N ARG A 31 32.17 15.48 -4.90
CA ARG A 31 31.93 16.62 -5.79
C ARG A 31 33.22 17.39 -6.06
N ARG A 32 33.31 18.07 -7.19
CA ARG A 32 34.42 18.97 -7.54
C ARG A 32 34.00 20.42 -7.32
N GLY A 33 34.84 21.21 -6.65
CA GLY A 33 34.60 22.65 -6.46
C GLY A 33 33.64 23.02 -5.33
N GLU A 34 33.11 22.06 -4.57
CA GLU A 34 32.11 22.34 -3.51
C GLU A 34 32.73 23.03 -2.29
N LYS A 35 33.87 22.53 -1.78
CA LYS A 35 34.63 23.18 -0.70
C LYS A 35 35.82 23.99 -1.18
N THR A 36 36.47 23.56 -2.25
CA THR A 36 37.67 24.21 -2.81
C THR A 36 37.59 24.15 -4.32
N GLU A 37 37.68 25.31 -4.97
CA GLU A 37 37.62 25.41 -6.42
C GLU A 37 38.68 24.52 -7.09
N GLY A 38 38.29 23.83 -8.17
CA GLY A 38 39.17 22.93 -8.92
C GLY A 38 39.46 21.57 -8.27
N ARG A 39 39.13 21.34 -6.99
CA ARG A 39 39.46 20.11 -6.24
C ARG A 39 38.24 19.25 -5.92
N ARG A 40 38.41 17.93 -5.94
CA ARG A 40 37.43 16.93 -5.46
C ARG A 40 37.43 16.76 -3.94
N GLU A 41 36.24 16.58 -3.37
CA GLU A 41 36.05 16.29 -1.94
C GLU A 41 36.71 14.96 -1.53
N THR A 42 37.33 14.97 -0.35
CA THR A 42 37.74 13.74 0.36
C THR A 42 36.55 13.10 1.07
N TRP A 43 36.70 11.84 1.53
CA TRP A 43 35.66 11.15 2.31
C TRP A 43 35.23 11.94 3.56
N GLU A 44 36.20 12.49 4.30
CA GLU A 44 35.96 13.28 5.51
C GLU A 44 35.14 14.53 5.19
N GLU A 45 35.42 15.19 4.06
CA GLU A 45 34.68 16.39 3.63
C GLU A 45 33.24 16.08 3.22
N VAL A 46 33.00 14.94 2.55
CA VAL A 46 31.65 14.45 2.25
C VAL A 46 30.91 14.12 3.54
N CYS A 47 31.58 13.48 4.52
CA CYS A 47 31.00 13.22 5.84
C CYS A 47 30.60 14.51 6.54
N ASP A 48 31.50 15.50 6.61
CA ASP A 48 31.22 16.78 7.27
C ASP A 48 29.99 17.48 6.68
N ARG A 49 29.94 17.58 5.34
CA ARG A 49 28.86 18.28 4.62
C ARG A 49 27.51 17.60 4.84
N THR A 50 27.48 16.28 4.71
CA THR A 50 26.25 15.49 4.80
C THR A 50 25.71 15.38 6.23
N LEU A 51 26.61 15.24 7.23
CA LEU A 51 26.26 15.20 8.64
C LEU A 51 25.76 16.55 9.14
N SER A 52 26.42 17.66 8.78
CA SER A 52 25.99 19.02 9.14
C SER A 52 24.52 19.27 8.79
N SER A 53 24.12 18.88 7.59
CA SER A 53 22.74 19.05 7.10
C SER A 53 21.76 18.12 7.82
N ILE A 54 22.11 16.84 8.04
CA ILE A 54 21.26 15.90 8.81
C ILE A 54 21.06 16.38 10.25
N ILE A 55 22.13 16.81 10.92
CA ILE A 55 22.08 17.27 12.31
C ILE A 55 21.16 18.50 12.42
N LYS A 56 21.34 19.47 11.52
CA LYS A 56 20.51 20.68 11.47
C LYS A 56 19.04 20.37 11.17
N LEU A 57 18.77 19.57 10.14
CA LEU A 57 17.41 19.22 9.72
C LEU A 57 16.70 18.37 10.79
N GLY A 58 17.43 17.41 11.36
CA GLY A 58 16.94 16.49 12.39
C GLY A 58 16.84 17.09 13.78
N LYS A 59 17.46 18.27 14.02
CA LYS A 59 17.54 18.86 15.37
C LYS A 59 18.10 17.85 16.39
N LEU A 60 19.15 17.14 15.98
CA LEU A 60 19.74 16.04 16.74
C LEU A 60 20.48 16.55 17.98
N THR A 61 20.47 15.75 19.04
CA THR A 61 21.32 15.98 20.23
C THR A 61 22.79 15.73 19.91
N ASP A 62 23.70 16.28 20.73
CA ASP A 62 25.14 16.07 20.56
C ASP A 62 25.51 14.58 20.58
N SER A 63 24.87 13.77 21.43
CA SER A 63 25.12 12.32 21.48
C SER A 63 24.64 11.58 20.21
N GLU A 64 23.51 12.00 19.63
CA GLU A 64 23.00 11.43 18.37
C GLU A 64 23.90 11.84 17.20
N ALA A 65 24.36 13.10 17.18
CA ALA A 65 25.31 13.61 16.20
C ALA A 65 26.65 12.88 16.26
N ASP A 66 27.18 12.64 17.46
CA ASP A 66 28.42 11.89 17.67
C ASP A 66 28.29 10.43 17.21
N LEU A 67 27.16 9.78 17.50
CA LEU A 67 26.88 8.43 17.03
C LEU A 67 26.84 8.36 15.49
N LEU A 68 26.08 9.24 14.84
CA LEU A 68 26.02 9.33 13.38
C LEU A 68 27.40 9.57 12.78
N SER A 69 28.18 10.50 13.35
CA SER A 69 29.51 10.81 12.84
C SER A 69 30.44 9.60 12.91
N ARG A 70 30.46 8.89 14.05
CA ARG A 70 31.25 7.66 14.20
C ARG A 70 30.83 6.59 13.20
N MET A 71 29.53 6.30 13.09
CA MET A 71 29.04 5.22 12.21
C MET A 71 29.24 5.52 10.73
N GLN A 72 29.07 6.78 10.32
CA GLN A 72 29.29 7.19 8.93
C GLN A 72 30.77 7.19 8.57
N ARG A 73 31.65 7.79 9.39
CA ARG A 73 33.10 7.82 9.09
C ARG A 73 33.72 6.43 9.07
N GLN A 74 33.22 5.50 9.90
CA GLN A 74 33.61 4.08 9.89
C GLN A 74 32.91 3.24 8.81
N VAL A 75 32.07 3.85 7.96
CA VAL A 75 31.31 3.20 6.88
C VAL A 75 30.45 2.02 7.37
N LYS A 76 29.95 2.11 8.61
CA LYS A 76 29.06 1.11 9.25
C LYS A 76 27.59 1.41 9.00
N SER A 77 27.23 2.68 8.92
CA SER A 77 25.88 3.13 8.59
C SER A 77 25.96 4.40 7.76
N LEU A 78 25.32 4.40 6.59
CA LEU A 78 25.36 5.50 5.63
C LEU A 78 23.93 6.00 5.35
N PRO A 79 23.75 7.30 5.10
CA PRO A 79 22.50 7.81 4.55
C PRO A 79 22.31 7.31 3.10
N SER A 80 21.19 7.68 2.47
CA SER A 80 20.95 7.35 1.07
C SER A 80 22.10 7.80 0.17
N GLY A 81 22.36 7.06 -0.92
CA GLY A 81 23.40 7.45 -1.87
C GLY A 81 23.12 8.82 -2.49
N ARG A 82 21.85 9.21 -2.57
CA ARG A 82 21.48 10.55 -2.97
C ARG A 82 21.89 11.59 -1.94
N TRP A 83 21.64 11.34 -0.67
CA TRP A 83 22.04 12.25 0.39
C TRP A 83 23.56 12.41 0.47
N LEU A 84 24.33 11.34 0.26
CA LEU A 84 25.80 11.43 0.14
C LEU A 84 26.23 12.40 -0.96
N TRP A 85 25.48 12.47 -2.06
CA TRP A 85 25.75 13.38 -3.16
C TRP A 85 25.27 14.82 -2.89
N VAL A 86 24.02 15.03 -2.43
CA VAL A 86 23.41 16.38 -2.38
C VAL A 86 23.29 16.99 -0.98
N GLY A 87 23.35 16.19 0.08
CA GLY A 87 23.11 16.64 1.45
C GLY A 87 24.13 17.70 1.86
N GLY A 88 23.68 18.84 2.37
CA GLY A 88 24.54 19.97 2.75
C GLY A 88 25.11 20.80 1.59
N THR A 89 24.63 20.61 0.36
CA THR A 89 24.93 21.51 -0.77
C THR A 89 23.91 22.65 -0.82
N ALA A 90 24.34 23.82 -1.31
CA ALA A 90 23.42 24.96 -1.51
C ALA A 90 22.31 24.67 -2.54
N TRP A 91 22.48 23.65 -3.38
CA TRP A 91 21.46 23.18 -4.32
C TRP A 91 20.29 22.50 -3.59
N ALA A 92 20.59 21.63 -2.61
CA ALA A 92 19.58 20.88 -1.85
C ALA A 92 18.84 21.74 -0.82
N ASP A 93 19.42 22.86 -0.38
CA ASP A 93 18.77 23.81 0.54
C ASP A 93 17.59 24.55 -0.11
N ARG A 94 17.45 24.50 -1.44
CA ARG A 94 16.34 25.11 -2.16
C ARG A 94 15.12 24.17 -2.16
N PRO A 95 13.94 24.60 -1.69
CA PRO A 95 12.75 23.74 -1.58
C PRO A 95 12.38 23.03 -2.88
N GLU A 96 12.52 23.69 -4.03
CA GLU A 96 12.20 23.14 -5.35
C GLU A 96 13.15 22.04 -5.83
N ASN A 97 14.27 21.82 -5.14
CA ASN A 97 15.26 20.77 -5.43
C ASN A 97 15.26 19.66 -4.36
N PHE A 98 14.58 19.85 -3.23
CA PHE A 98 14.70 18.94 -2.09
C PHE A 98 14.21 17.52 -2.39
N SER A 99 13.22 17.36 -3.30
CA SER A 99 12.82 16.03 -3.80
C SER A 99 13.99 15.25 -4.39
N GLY A 100 14.97 15.96 -4.97
CA GLY A 100 16.22 15.40 -5.44
C GLY A 100 17.15 14.88 -4.34
N ALA A 101 16.81 15.00 -3.06
CA ALA A 101 17.49 14.37 -1.93
C ALA A 101 17.05 12.90 -1.68
N TYR A 102 15.95 12.49 -2.30
CA TYR A 102 15.42 11.13 -2.22
C TYR A 102 15.80 10.31 -3.47
N ASN A 103 15.93 8.98 -3.32
CA ASN A 103 16.37 8.12 -4.42
C ASN A 103 15.27 7.84 -5.45
N CYS A 104 14.03 7.73 -4.99
CA CYS A 104 12.89 7.19 -5.74
C CYS A 104 11.56 7.75 -5.24
N THR A 105 10.55 7.70 -6.11
CA THR A 105 9.16 8.09 -5.84
C THR A 105 8.18 7.03 -6.31
N SER A 106 6.96 7.07 -5.77
CA SER A 106 5.78 6.44 -6.38
C SER A 106 4.69 7.50 -6.51
N THR A 107 4.05 7.59 -7.67
CA THR A 107 3.06 8.64 -7.99
C THR A 107 1.85 8.03 -8.70
N ASN A 108 0.65 8.32 -8.18
CA ASN A 108 -0.59 7.99 -8.88
C ASN A 108 -0.84 9.00 -9.99
N VAL A 109 -1.14 8.51 -11.19
CA VAL A 109 -1.35 9.37 -12.36
C VAL A 109 -2.83 9.69 -12.50
N VAL A 110 -3.22 10.83 -11.95
CA VAL A 110 -4.62 11.32 -11.92
C VAL A 110 -4.84 12.63 -12.70
N ASP A 111 -3.76 13.35 -13.03
CA ASP A 111 -3.79 14.67 -13.66
C ASP A 111 -2.55 14.93 -14.54
N TRP A 112 -2.59 15.95 -15.40
CA TRP A 112 -1.44 16.37 -16.21
C TRP A 112 -0.24 16.84 -15.39
N ARG A 113 -0.49 17.33 -14.17
CA ARG A 113 0.55 17.72 -13.21
C ARG A 113 1.40 16.52 -12.80
N ALA A 114 0.84 15.31 -12.70
CA ALA A 114 1.60 14.09 -12.41
C ALA A 114 2.68 13.84 -13.47
N PHE A 115 2.37 14.06 -14.75
CA PHE A 115 3.33 13.90 -15.86
C PHE A 115 4.46 14.92 -15.77
N GLY A 116 4.13 16.20 -15.59
CA GLY A 116 5.12 17.26 -15.38
C GLY A 116 6.02 16.97 -14.18
N LEU A 117 5.42 16.53 -13.07
CA LEU A 117 6.14 16.16 -11.85
C LEU A 117 7.12 14.99 -12.06
N MET A 118 6.74 13.97 -12.82
CA MET A 118 7.64 12.85 -13.14
C MET A 118 8.82 13.28 -14.00
N MET A 119 8.60 14.15 -15.00
CA MET A 119 9.70 14.76 -15.76
C MET A 119 10.62 15.55 -14.84
N ASP A 120 10.04 16.33 -13.91
CA ASP A 120 10.78 17.16 -12.97
C ASP A 120 11.69 16.33 -12.05
N LEU A 121 11.13 15.24 -11.49
CA LEU A 121 11.84 14.27 -10.65
C LEU A 121 12.95 13.56 -11.43
N ALA A 122 12.70 13.17 -12.68
CA ALA A 122 13.70 12.57 -13.54
C ALA A 122 14.87 13.54 -13.82
N MET A 123 14.60 14.83 -14.04
CA MET A 123 15.63 15.86 -14.23
C MET A 123 16.44 16.13 -12.96
N MET A 124 15.86 15.89 -11.78
CA MET A 124 16.59 15.84 -10.52
C MET A 124 17.34 14.52 -10.30
N GLY A 125 17.25 13.57 -11.25
CA GLY A 125 17.86 12.25 -11.19
C GLY A 125 17.16 11.28 -10.23
N CYS A 126 15.97 11.60 -9.73
CA CYS A 126 15.19 10.71 -8.88
C CYS A 126 14.57 9.58 -9.72
N GLY A 127 14.51 8.36 -9.20
CA GLY A 127 13.77 7.27 -9.84
C GLY A 127 12.26 7.53 -9.81
N THR A 128 11.56 7.25 -10.91
CA THR A 128 10.14 7.59 -11.07
C THR A 128 9.29 6.32 -11.11
N GLY A 129 8.55 6.06 -10.03
CA GLY A 129 7.47 5.08 -9.99
C GLY A 129 6.15 5.72 -10.38
N ALA A 130 5.42 5.11 -11.31
CA ALA A 130 4.09 5.57 -11.73
C ALA A 130 3.07 4.44 -11.60
N VAL A 131 1.94 4.74 -10.97
CA VAL A 131 0.81 3.81 -10.86
C VAL A 131 -0.21 4.16 -11.94
N LEU A 132 -0.36 3.25 -12.91
CA LEU A 132 -1.13 3.41 -14.15
C LEU A 132 -2.36 2.48 -14.15
N GLU A 133 -2.99 2.31 -12.99
CA GLU A 133 -4.20 1.52 -12.84
C GLU A 133 -5.45 2.30 -13.29
N PRO A 134 -6.49 1.62 -13.82
CA PRO A 134 -7.71 2.27 -14.32
C PRO A 134 -8.36 3.25 -13.32
N LYS A 135 -8.37 2.93 -12.02
CA LYS A 135 -8.92 3.81 -10.96
C LYS A 135 -8.26 5.20 -10.89
N TYR A 136 -7.02 5.34 -11.37
CA TYR A 136 -6.30 6.61 -11.41
C TYR A 136 -6.38 7.25 -12.80
N ILE A 137 -5.99 6.51 -13.84
CA ILE A 137 -5.86 7.09 -15.19
C ILE A 137 -7.23 7.46 -15.80
N ASN A 138 -8.33 6.82 -15.38
CA ASN A 138 -9.68 7.18 -15.83
C ASN A 138 -10.16 8.53 -15.26
N GLN A 139 -9.40 9.17 -14.37
CA GLN A 139 -9.65 10.54 -13.93
C GLN A 139 -9.13 11.58 -14.93
N LEU A 140 -8.25 11.19 -15.86
CA LEU A 140 -7.79 12.07 -16.93
C LEU A 140 -8.93 12.39 -17.92
N PRO A 141 -9.04 13.63 -18.40
CA PRO A 141 -10.07 13.99 -19.38
C PRO A 141 -9.86 13.28 -20.72
N ALA A 142 -10.96 13.06 -21.45
CA ALA A 142 -10.88 12.58 -22.83
C ALA A 142 -10.18 13.62 -23.72
N ILE A 143 -9.32 13.14 -24.62
CA ILE A 143 -8.61 13.99 -25.58
C ILE A 143 -9.63 14.60 -26.53
N ARG A 144 -9.62 15.93 -26.67
CA ARG A 144 -10.59 16.67 -27.50
C ARG A 144 -9.95 17.50 -28.59
N ASN A 145 -8.69 17.88 -28.43
CA ASN A 145 -7.99 18.75 -29.38
C ASN A 145 -6.95 17.96 -30.16
N ARG A 146 -6.96 18.11 -31.49
CA ARG A 146 -5.89 17.60 -32.36
C ARG A 146 -4.75 18.61 -32.37
N LEU A 147 -3.56 18.19 -31.98
CA LEU A 147 -2.38 19.05 -31.90
C LEU A 147 -1.51 18.94 -33.16
N THR A 148 -1.15 20.07 -33.75
CA THR A 148 -0.15 20.17 -34.83
C THR A 148 1.06 20.93 -34.31
N ILE A 149 2.21 20.28 -34.20
CA ILE A 149 3.44 20.86 -33.66
C ILE A 149 4.28 21.49 -34.78
N ASN A 150 4.67 22.75 -34.59
CA ASN A 150 5.63 23.45 -35.44
C ASN A 150 6.84 23.86 -34.59
N MET A 151 8.03 23.44 -34.97
CA MET A 151 9.26 23.86 -34.30
C MET A 151 9.73 25.20 -34.85
N GLN A 152 10.15 26.10 -33.95
CA GLN A 152 10.74 27.40 -34.27
C GLN A 152 12.02 27.58 -33.44
N GLY A 153 13.00 28.29 -33.99
CA GLY A 153 14.20 28.65 -33.25
C GLY A 153 15.18 27.51 -33.04
N ASP A 154 16.44 27.72 -33.42
CA ASP A 154 17.50 26.75 -33.15
C ASP A 154 17.96 26.85 -31.70
N ILE A 155 18.23 25.69 -31.08
CA ILE A 155 18.81 25.61 -29.74
C ILE A 155 20.10 26.44 -29.68
N GLY A 156 20.22 27.30 -28.67
CA GLY A 156 21.38 28.15 -28.45
C GLY A 156 21.45 29.39 -29.33
N SER A 157 20.41 29.70 -30.12
CA SER A 157 20.35 30.92 -30.93
C SER A 157 20.23 32.20 -30.10
N THR A 158 19.62 32.14 -28.91
CA THR A 158 19.60 33.27 -27.98
C THR A 158 20.90 33.34 -27.16
N PRO A 159 21.59 34.49 -27.13
CA PRO A 159 22.79 34.70 -26.30
C PRO A 159 22.54 34.37 -24.82
N ALA A 160 23.55 33.80 -24.15
CA ALA A 160 23.41 33.26 -22.79
C ALA A 160 22.89 34.24 -21.73
N ASP A 161 23.18 35.53 -21.88
CA ASP A 161 22.73 36.63 -21.02
C ASP A 161 21.29 37.10 -21.30
N GLN A 162 20.69 36.66 -22.41
CA GLN A 162 19.35 37.05 -22.87
C GLN A 162 18.33 35.91 -22.81
N ARG A 163 18.76 34.68 -22.53
CA ARG A 163 17.86 33.52 -22.40
C ARG A 163 16.91 33.70 -21.23
N GLN A 164 15.61 33.49 -21.45
CA GLN A 164 14.65 33.42 -20.36
C GLN A 164 14.77 32.05 -19.64
N SER A 165 14.59 32.04 -18.32
CA SER A 165 14.58 30.79 -17.54
C SER A 165 13.21 30.11 -17.52
N GLU A 166 12.14 30.88 -17.65
CA GLU A 166 10.76 30.39 -17.55
C GLU A 166 10.12 30.25 -18.92
N THR A 167 9.21 29.29 -19.06
CA THR A 167 8.46 29.09 -20.31
C THR A 167 7.29 30.04 -20.37
N THR A 168 7.17 30.77 -21.49
CA THR A 168 6.05 31.67 -21.77
C THR A 168 5.10 31.02 -22.77
N VAL A 169 3.79 31.13 -22.53
CA VAL A 169 2.74 30.57 -23.39
C VAL A 169 1.78 31.68 -23.80
N THR A 170 1.62 31.90 -25.11
CA THR A 170 0.64 32.84 -25.66
C THR A 170 -0.40 32.08 -26.50
N VAL A 171 -1.66 32.49 -26.38
CA VAL A 171 -2.79 31.86 -27.07
C VAL A 171 -3.50 32.91 -27.91
N GLU A 172 -3.60 32.67 -29.22
CA GLU A 172 -4.27 33.52 -30.20
C GLU A 172 -5.20 32.67 -31.07
N GLY A 173 -6.49 32.62 -30.71
CA GLY A 173 -7.46 31.76 -31.40
C GLY A 173 -7.13 30.28 -31.21
N ASP A 174 -6.91 29.57 -32.32
CA ASP A 174 -6.50 28.15 -32.38
C ASP A 174 -4.97 27.97 -32.43
N ARG A 175 -4.20 29.06 -32.28
CA ARG A 175 -2.74 29.04 -32.30
C ARG A 175 -2.18 29.27 -30.91
N VAL A 176 -1.22 28.45 -30.53
CA VAL A 176 -0.51 28.55 -29.25
C VAL A 176 0.98 28.65 -29.53
N ALA A 177 1.66 29.67 -29.00
CA ALA A 177 3.11 29.74 -29.05
C ALA A 177 3.69 29.48 -27.65
N ILE A 178 4.63 28.54 -27.57
CA ILE A 178 5.35 28.16 -26.36
C ILE A 178 6.81 28.51 -26.57
N ARG A 179 7.30 29.55 -25.90
CA ARG A 179 8.72 29.90 -25.88
C ARG A 179 9.36 29.24 -24.66
N VAL A 180 10.20 28.24 -24.89
CA VAL A 180 10.68 27.32 -23.85
C VAL A 180 11.82 27.97 -23.06
N GLY A 181 11.70 28.01 -21.74
CA GLY A 181 12.73 28.57 -20.86
C GLY A 181 13.93 27.65 -20.65
N ASP A 182 15.12 28.24 -20.47
CA ASP A 182 16.40 27.56 -20.22
C ASP A 182 16.56 27.10 -18.75
N SER A 183 15.58 26.35 -18.27
CA SER A 183 15.62 25.75 -16.94
C SER A 183 14.84 24.44 -16.89
N ARG A 184 15.10 23.64 -15.85
CA ARG A 184 14.31 22.43 -15.53
C ARG A 184 12.80 22.74 -15.48
N GLN A 185 12.42 23.82 -14.78
CA GLN A 185 11.01 24.23 -14.68
C GLN A 185 10.45 24.72 -16.01
N GLY A 186 11.27 25.37 -16.85
CA GLY A 186 10.90 25.73 -18.21
C GLY A 186 10.53 24.51 -19.06
N TRP A 187 11.37 23.47 -19.04
CA TRP A 187 11.14 22.23 -19.80
C TRP A 187 9.92 21.46 -19.29
N VAL A 188 9.77 21.36 -17.97
CA VAL A 188 8.59 20.72 -17.36
C VAL A 188 7.31 21.47 -17.75
N LYS A 189 7.32 22.80 -17.69
CA LYS A 189 6.15 23.61 -18.05
C LYS A 189 5.81 23.49 -19.53
N SER A 190 6.78 23.48 -20.44
CA SER A 190 6.52 23.35 -21.88
C SER A 190 5.92 21.97 -22.21
N TYR A 191 6.48 20.90 -21.66
CA TYR A 191 5.96 19.54 -21.80
C TYR A 191 4.53 19.41 -21.25
N GLN A 192 4.31 19.83 -19.99
CA GLN A 192 2.99 19.76 -19.36
C GLN A 192 1.96 20.59 -20.14
N THR A 193 2.34 21.77 -20.66
CA THR A 193 1.43 22.61 -21.45
C THR A 193 0.95 21.88 -22.71
N VAL A 194 1.82 21.15 -23.42
CA VAL A 194 1.40 20.37 -24.59
C VAL A 194 0.37 19.30 -24.22
N LEU A 195 0.54 18.63 -23.07
CA LEU A 195 -0.45 17.67 -22.59
C LEU A 195 -1.79 18.36 -22.23
N GLU A 196 -1.74 19.48 -21.51
CA GLU A 196 -2.92 20.26 -21.12
C GLU A 196 -3.73 20.71 -22.34
N LEU A 197 -3.06 21.21 -23.38
CA LEU A 197 -3.70 21.67 -24.63
C LEU A 197 -4.54 20.58 -25.31
N SER A 198 -4.20 19.30 -25.15
CA SER A 198 -4.97 18.20 -25.75
C SER A 198 -6.39 18.04 -25.17
N THR A 199 -6.61 18.61 -23.98
CA THR A 199 -7.88 18.51 -23.22
C THR A 199 -8.50 19.85 -22.86
N ASP A 200 -7.83 20.95 -23.20
CA ASP A 200 -8.25 22.30 -22.89
C ASP A 200 -9.58 22.66 -23.56
N GLU A 201 -10.54 23.08 -22.74
CA GLU A 201 -11.92 23.34 -23.17
C GLU A 201 -12.10 24.64 -23.96
N ARG A 202 -11.07 25.50 -23.98
CA ARG A 202 -11.08 26.74 -24.75
C ARG A 202 -11.02 26.49 -26.26
N PHE A 203 -10.57 25.30 -26.68
CA PHE A 203 -10.48 24.89 -28.08
C PHE A 203 -11.55 23.83 -28.40
N ASN A 204 -11.89 23.71 -29.69
CA ASN A 204 -12.91 22.78 -30.16
C ASN A 204 -12.55 22.22 -31.54
N GLY A 205 -11.36 21.62 -31.67
CA GLY A 205 -10.89 21.06 -32.94
C GLY A 205 -9.36 20.99 -33.04
N GLU A 206 -8.81 21.58 -34.10
CA GLU A 206 -7.36 21.61 -34.34
C GLU A 206 -6.71 22.76 -33.57
N VAL A 207 -5.56 22.50 -32.97
CA VAL A 207 -4.73 23.49 -32.28
C VAL A 207 -3.34 23.43 -32.88
N THR A 208 -2.88 24.55 -33.43
CA THR A 208 -1.52 24.68 -33.96
C THR A 208 -0.61 25.20 -32.85
N VAL A 209 0.40 24.41 -32.47
CA VAL A 209 1.32 24.73 -31.38
C VAL A 209 2.71 25.00 -31.95
N THR A 210 3.19 26.23 -31.83
CA THR A 210 4.56 26.61 -32.17
C THR A 210 5.45 26.48 -30.93
N ILE A 211 6.48 25.65 -31.00
CA ILE A 211 7.47 25.46 -29.93
C ILE A 211 8.76 26.20 -30.31
N ASP A 212 9.09 27.26 -29.58
CA ASP A 212 10.34 28.01 -29.76
C ASP A 212 11.41 27.56 -28.75
N LEU A 213 12.50 26.99 -29.26
CA LEU A 213 13.63 26.48 -28.47
C LEU A 213 14.84 27.43 -28.43
N SER A 214 14.71 28.65 -28.94
CA SER A 214 15.81 29.60 -29.09
C SER A 214 16.57 29.89 -27.79
N ASP A 215 15.87 29.88 -26.65
CA ASP A 215 16.47 30.17 -25.35
C ASP A 215 17.18 28.96 -24.74
N VAL A 216 16.89 27.73 -25.18
CA VAL A 216 17.48 26.53 -24.59
C VAL A 216 18.98 26.48 -24.88
N ARG A 217 19.80 26.26 -23.84
CA ARG A 217 21.26 26.18 -23.99
C ARG A 217 21.72 25.02 -24.90
N PRO A 218 22.81 25.17 -25.68
CA PRO A 218 23.34 24.13 -26.55
C PRO A 218 24.00 22.98 -25.77
N ALA A 219 24.21 21.86 -26.47
CA ALA A 219 24.92 20.71 -25.92
C ALA A 219 26.36 21.06 -25.51
N GLY A 220 26.82 20.53 -24.38
CA GLY A 220 28.15 20.77 -23.83
C GLY A 220 28.26 21.93 -22.84
N GLU A 221 27.25 22.80 -22.74
CA GLU A 221 27.25 23.89 -21.76
C GLU A 221 27.05 23.36 -20.32
N ARG A 222 27.82 23.86 -19.35
CA ARG A 222 27.82 23.37 -17.96
C ARG A 222 26.48 23.64 -17.25
N LEU A 223 25.99 22.64 -16.53
CA LEU A 223 24.83 22.76 -15.66
C LEU A 223 25.28 23.25 -14.27
N LYS A 224 24.71 24.37 -13.81
CA LYS A 224 25.12 25.05 -12.55
C LYS A 224 24.72 24.31 -11.26
N GLY A 225 23.94 23.24 -11.33
CA GLY A 225 23.42 22.51 -10.16
C GLY A 225 23.65 21.00 -10.19
N PHE A 226 23.10 20.33 -11.20
CA PHE A 226 23.06 18.87 -11.30
C PHE A 226 23.22 18.43 -12.76
N GLY A 227 23.92 17.32 -13.03
CA GLY A 227 23.96 16.67 -14.36
C GLY A 227 25.18 16.92 -15.25
N GLY A 228 26.24 17.61 -14.77
CA GLY A 228 27.46 17.82 -15.56
C GLY A 228 27.27 18.87 -16.67
N VAL A 229 26.99 18.43 -17.90
CA VAL A 229 26.80 19.28 -19.08
C VAL A 229 25.48 19.00 -19.80
N ALA A 230 24.88 20.03 -20.39
CA ALA A 230 23.61 19.94 -21.09
C ALA A 230 23.69 19.12 -22.38
N ASN A 231 22.59 18.45 -22.74
CA ASN A 231 22.43 17.79 -24.04
C ASN A 231 20.95 17.75 -24.49
N PRO A 232 20.39 18.85 -25.03
CA PRO A 232 18.98 18.97 -25.37
C PRO A 232 18.55 18.26 -26.67
N ILE A 233 19.37 17.35 -27.22
CA ILE A 233 19.21 16.82 -28.58
C ILE A 233 17.86 16.12 -28.84
N ARG A 234 17.24 15.52 -27.82
CA ARG A 234 15.94 14.85 -27.93
C ARG A 234 14.74 15.75 -27.57
N LEU A 235 14.98 16.97 -27.08
CA LEU A 235 13.91 17.88 -26.68
C LEU A 235 12.98 18.28 -27.84
N PRO A 236 13.45 18.56 -29.06
CA PRO A 236 12.55 18.83 -30.19
C PRO A 236 11.58 17.68 -30.48
N GLN A 237 12.11 16.44 -30.49
CA GLN A 237 11.36 15.23 -30.84
C GLN A 237 10.31 14.86 -29.79
N LEU A 238 10.50 15.25 -28.53
CA LEU A 238 9.55 15.02 -27.44
C LEU A 238 8.16 15.56 -27.79
N TYR A 239 8.07 16.80 -28.27
CA TYR A 239 6.78 17.46 -28.52
C TYR A 239 5.99 16.78 -29.65
N GLU A 240 6.68 16.44 -30.75
CA GLU A 240 6.07 15.74 -31.89
C GLU A 240 5.55 14.35 -31.49
N ARG A 241 6.34 13.61 -30.71
CA ARG A 241 5.95 12.27 -30.21
C ARG A 241 4.77 12.34 -29.24
N CYS A 242 4.77 13.29 -28.31
CA CYS A 242 3.63 13.51 -27.42
C CYS A 242 2.36 13.83 -28.21
N ALA A 243 2.42 14.74 -29.18
CA ALA A 243 1.28 15.07 -30.02
C ALA A 243 0.79 13.86 -30.82
N ALA A 244 1.70 13.03 -31.36
CA ALA A 244 1.34 11.80 -32.07
C ALA A 244 0.58 10.80 -31.18
N ILE A 245 1.03 10.60 -29.93
CA ILE A 245 0.36 9.73 -28.95
C ILE A 245 -1.02 10.29 -28.61
N LEU A 246 -1.11 11.58 -28.24
CA LEU A 246 -2.36 12.24 -27.86
C LEU A 246 -3.39 12.20 -29.00
N ASN A 247 -2.97 12.50 -30.23
CA ASN A 247 -3.86 12.52 -31.40
C ASN A 247 -4.43 11.14 -31.75
N LYS A 248 -3.77 10.03 -31.39
CA LYS A 248 -4.31 8.66 -31.54
C LYS A 248 -5.48 8.39 -30.58
N ALA A 249 -5.65 9.20 -29.54
CA ALA A 249 -6.70 9.09 -28.55
C ALA A 249 -7.81 10.13 -28.70
N LEU A 250 -7.86 10.88 -29.82
CA LEU A 250 -8.88 11.89 -30.06
C LEU A 250 -10.30 11.32 -29.90
N GLY A 251 -11.10 11.95 -29.04
CA GLY A 251 -12.46 11.55 -28.71
C GLY A 251 -12.58 10.49 -27.60
N ARG A 252 -11.48 10.06 -26.98
CA ARG A 252 -11.48 9.09 -25.87
C ARG A 252 -10.44 9.43 -24.80
N GLN A 253 -10.52 8.75 -23.66
CA GLN A 253 -9.46 8.79 -22.65
C GLN A 253 -8.24 7.99 -23.13
N LEU A 254 -7.07 8.35 -22.58
CA LEU A 254 -5.84 7.59 -22.78
C LEU A 254 -5.95 6.22 -22.10
N ASN A 255 -5.35 5.20 -22.71
CA ASN A 255 -5.13 3.93 -22.03
C ASN A 255 -3.84 3.96 -21.20
N SER A 256 -3.61 2.89 -20.42
CA SER A 256 -2.44 2.76 -19.53
C SER A 256 -1.10 2.84 -20.28
N ILE A 257 -1.00 2.29 -21.48
CA ILE A 257 0.23 2.31 -22.27
C ILE A 257 0.49 3.66 -22.93
N GLU A 258 -0.54 4.36 -23.38
CA GLU A 258 -0.40 5.73 -23.85
C GLU A 258 0.06 6.66 -22.72
N CYS A 259 -0.47 6.48 -21.51
CA CYS A 259 0.03 7.18 -20.32
C CYS A 259 1.50 6.82 -20.05
N CYS A 260 1.87 5.53 -20.11
CA CYS A 260 3.24 5.06 -19.94
C CYS A 260 4.20 5.72 -20.93
N LEU A 261 3.85 5.70 -22.22
CA LEU A 261 4.65 6.29 -23.30
C LEU A 261 4.86 7.79 -23.09
N LEU A 262 3.84 8.56 -22.70
CA LEU A 262 4.00 9.99 -22.45
C LEU A 262 5.03 10.27 -21.35
N ILE A 263 5.06 9.46 -20.30
CA ILE A 263 6.03 9.58 -19.20
C ILE A 263 7.43 9.16 -19.68
N ASP A 264 7.49 8.06 -20.43
CA ASP A 264 8.76 7.46 -20.84
C ASP A 264 9.43 8.25 -21.99
N GLU A 265 8.67 8.94 -22.83
CA GLU A 265 9.22 9.89 -23.81
C GLU A 265 9.89 11.08 -23.11
N ALA A 266 9.26 11.62 -22.06
CA ALA A 266 9.88 12.65 -21.23
C ALA A 266 11.16 12.12 -20.55
N ALA A 267 11.12 10.89 -20.04
CA ALA A 267 12.30 10.24 -19.45
C ALA A 267 13.43 10.03 -20.47
N ALA A 268 13.12 9.57 -21.69
CA ALA A 268 14.09 9.37 -22.77
C ALA A 268 14.75 10.71 -23.18
N CYS A 269 13.97 11.80 -23.19
CA CYS A 269 14.49 13.15 -23.41
C CYS A 269 15.50 13.55 -22.32
N VAL A 270 15.20 13.27 -21.04
CA VAL A 270 16.08 13.60 -19.91
C VAL A 270 17.37 12.78 -19.91
N VAL A 271 17.29 11.48 -20.22
CA VAL A 271 18.47 10.59 -20.29
C VAL A 271 19.43 11.01 -21.41
N ALA A 272 18.90 11.35 -22.58
CA ALA A 272 19.71 11.93 -23.65
C ALA A 272 20.40 13.23 -23.20
N GLY A 273 19.80 13.96 -22.25
CA GLY A 273 20.33 15.14 -21.57
C GLY A 273 21.58 14.97 -20.70
N ASN A 274 22.24 13.81 -20.71
CA ASN A 274 23.35 13.43 -19.81
C ASN A 274 22.99 13.37 -18.32
N ILE A 275 21.70 13.49 -17.99
CA ILE A 275 21.20 13.24 -16.65
C ILE A 275 21.02 11.73 -16.54
N ARG A 276 21.75 11.11 -15.59
CA ARG A 276 21.79 9.66 -15.27
C ARG A 276 20.54 8.89 -15.73
N ARG A 277 20.72 7.70 -16.32
CA ARG A 277 19.66 6.77 -16.76
C ARG A 277 18.39 6.88 -15.93
N SER A 278 17.26 7.13 -16.60
CA SER A 278 15.93 7.10 -16.00
C SER A 278 15.74 5.72 -15.36
N ALA A 279 15.53 5.72 -14.04
CA ALA A 279 15.17 4.53 -13.30
C ALA A 279 13.65 4.54 -13.12
N GLY A 280 12.93 4.09 -14.15
CA GLY A 280 11.47 4.05 -14.16
C GLY A 280 10.92 2.70 -13.70
N MET A 281 9.81 2.73 -12.97
CA MET A 281 8.95 1.57 -12.74
C MET A 281 7.51 1.96 -13.04
N ARG A 282 6.78 1.10 -13.76
CA ARG A 282 5.40 1.32 -14.16
C ARG A 282 4.56 0.19 -13.62
N GLN A 283 3.60 0.53 -12.78
CA GLN A 283 2.73 -0.40 -12.10
C GLN A 283 1.37 -0.40 -12.80
N PHE A 284 0.93 -1.58 -13.22
CA PHE A 284 -0.32 -1.78 -13.94
C PHE A 284 -1.20 -2.77 -13.20
N ASP A 285 -2.50 -2.67 -13.39
CA ASP A 285 -3.44 -3.68 -12.92
C ASP A 285 -3.10 -5.05 -13.54
N SER A 286 -3.21 -6.13 -12.76
CA SER A 286 -2.86 -7.48 -13.23
C SER A 286 -3.69 -7.95 -14.43
N GLU A 287 -4.89 -7.42 -14.61
CA GLU A 287 -5.83 -7.72 -15.69
C GLU A 287 -5.66 -6.82 -16.92
N ASP A 288 -4.71 -5.88 -16.91
CA ASP A 288 -4.43 -5.01 -18.06
C ASP A 288 -3.65 -5.77 -19.16
N GLU A 289 -4.39 -6.35 -20.10
CA GLU A 289 -3.82 -7.13 -21.20
C GLU A 289 -2.96 -6.28 -22.18
N LEU A 290 -3.23 -4.97 -22.30
CA LEU A 290 -2.38 -4.08 -23.09
C LEU A 290 -1.02 -3.92 -22.41
N ALA A 291 -1.02 -3.65 -21.10
CA ALA A 291 0.21 -3.49 -20.34
C ALA A 291 1.03 -4.77 -20.26
N LYS A 292 0.36 -5.91 -20.14
CA LYS A 292 0.98 -7.24 -20.09
C LYS A 292 1.81 -7.53 -21.32
N THR A 293 1.40 -7.11 -22.52
CA THR A 293 2.06 -7.47 -23.79
C THR A 293 2.82 -6.31 -24.45
N ALA A 294 2.81 -5.13 -23.86
CA ALA A 294 3.37 -3.92 -24.48
C ALA A 294 4.87 -4.00 -24.84
N LYS A 295 5.65 -4.76 -24.06
CA LYS A 295 7.09 -4.97 -24.28
C LYS A 295 7.42 -6.29 -24.99
N ASP A 296 6.41 -7.06 -25.38
CA ASP A 296 6.64 -8.31 -26.10
C ASP A 296 7.16 -8.00 -27.51
N ASN A 297 8.23 -8.70 -27.92
CA ASN A 297 8.92 -8.47 -29.19
C ASN A 297 9.35 -7.00 -29.39
N LEU A 298 9.70 -6.29 -28.31
CA LEU A 298 10.23 -4.93 -28.41
C LEU A 298 11.45 -4.89 -29.34
N TRP A 299 12.30 -5.91 -29.23
CA TRP A 299 13.38 -6.22 -30.17
C TRP A 299 12.93 -7.30 -31.13
N MET A 300 13.11 -7.06 -32.43
CA MET A 300 12.78 -7.99 -33.50
C MET A 300 13.96 -8.12 -34.45
N GLN A 301 14.16 -9.29 -35.05
CA GLN A 301 15.10 -9.43 -36.16
C GLN A 301 14.42 -9.00 -37.48
N ASP A 302 15.15 -8.27 -38.32
CA ASP A 302 14.76 -8.04 -39.71
C ASP A 302 15.02 -9.29 -40.59
N ALA A 303 14.73 -9.19 -41.89
CA ALA A 303 14.86 -10.32 -42.82
C ALA A 303 16.31 -10.79 -42.98
N GLU A 304 17.27 -9.93 -42.64
CA GLU A 304 18.72 -10.14 -42.69
C GLU A 304 19.28 -10.64 -41.35
N GLY A 305 18.43 -10.76 -40.32
CA GLY A 305 18.80 -11.23 -38.97
C GLY A 305 19.33 -10.15 -38.04
N ASN A 306 19.32 -8.86 -38.44
CA ASN A 306 19.74 -7.76 -37.59
C ASN A 306 18.63 -7.41 -36.60
N TRP A 307 19.00 -7.17 -35.35
CA TRP A 307 18.06 -6.71 -34.34
C TRP A 307 17.68 -5.25 -34.55
N ARG A 308 16.38 -4.96 -34.58
CA ARG A 308 15.78 -3.63 -34.59
C ARG A 308 14.77 -3.49 -33.46
N ILE A 309 14.57 -2.26 -32.99
CA ILE A 309 13.53 -1.89 -32.01
C ILE A 309 12.37 -1.20 -32.74
N ASP A 310 11.14 -1.44 -32.28
CA ASP A 310 9.97 -0.69 -32.77
C ASP A 310 10.10 0.80 -32.37
N PRO A 311 10.21 1.74 -33.33
CA PRO A 311 10.39 3.17 -33.02
C PRO A 311 9.23 3.79 -32.24
N GLU A 312 8.00 3.28 -32.38
CA GLU A 312 6.84 3.79 -31.62
C GLU A 312 6.83 3.29 -30.17
N ARG A 313 7.61 2.24 -29.85
CA ARG A 313 7.66 1.61 -28.53
C ARG A 313 9.02 1.71 -27.86
N ASP A 314 10.05 2.26 -28.52
CA ASP A 314 11.42 2.44 -28.01
C ASP A 314 11.43 3.04 -26.59
N ALA A 315 10.56 4.03 -26.32
CA ALA A 315 10.49 4.68 -25.02
C ALA A 315 10.15 3.71 -23.86
N LEU A 316 9.41 2.61 -24.10
CA LEU A 316 9.07 1.64 -23.06
C LEU A 316 10.27 0.95 -22.41
N ARG A 317 11.48 1.08 -22.98
CA ARG A 317 12.73 0.62 -22.34
C ARG A 317 13.18 1.49 -21.16
N MET A 318 12.57 2.66 -20.98
CA MET A 318 12.91 3.59 -19.87
C MET A 318 12.38 3.12 -18.51
N ALA A 319 11.53 2.10 -18.48
CA ALA A 319 10.98 1.55 -17.25
C ALA A 319 10.71 0.04 -17.31
N ASN A 320 10.73 -0.60 -16.14
CA ASN A 320 10.26 -1.98 -15.98
C ASN A 320 8.76 -2.00 -15.70
N HIS A 321 8.06 -2.99 -16.26
CA HIS A 321 6.61 -3.15 -16.08
C HIS A 321 6.32 -4.17 -14.97
N THR A 322 5.49 -3.78 -14.00
CA THR A 322 5.08 -4.63 -12.86
C THR A 322 3.57 -4.79 -12.85
N ARG A 323 3.11 -6.03 -12.63
CA ARG A 323 1.70 -6.38 -12.54
C ARG A 323 1.27 -6.39 -11.07
N VAL A 324 0.32 -5.52 -10.73
CA VAL A 324 -0.23 -5.38 -9.39
C VAL A 324 -1.47 -6.25 -9.27
N PHE A 325 -1.39 -7.27 -8.41
CA PHE A 325 -2.48 -8.19 -8.12
C PHE A 325 -3.24 -7.73 -6.88
N HIS A 326 -4.53 -7.43 -7.05
CA HIS A 326 -5.48 -7.11 -5.96
C HIS A 326 -6.30 -8.32 -5.50
N ARG A 327 -6.24 -9.42 -6.26
CA ARG A 327 -6.70 -10.76 -5.86
C ARG A 327 -5.51 -11.71 -5.79
N LYS A 328 -5.61 -12.76 -4.97
CA LYS A 328 -4.57 -13.80 -4.94
C LYS A 328 -4.43 -14.39 -6.37
N PRO A 329 -3.23 -14.40 -6.96
CA PRO A 329 -3.00 -14.98 -8.27
C PRO A 329 -3.19 -16.50 -8.23
N THR A 330 -3.60 -17.09 -9.35
CA THR A 330 -3.60 -18.54 -9.52
C THR A 330 -2.17 -19.06 -9.70
N LEU A 331 -1.96 -20.36 -9.51
CA LEU A 331 -0.67 -20.98 -9.78
C LEU A 331 -0.25 -20.82 -11.25
N GLU A 332 -1.19 -20.89 -12.18
CA GLU A 332 -0.94 -20.68 -13.61
C GLU A 332 -0.44 -19.25 -13.87
N GLU A 333 -1.08 -18.24 -13.30
CA GLU A 333 -0.64 -16.84 -13.41
C GLU A 333 0.75 -16.61 -12.82
N CYS A 334 1.05 -17.25 -11.68
CA CYS A 334 2.39 -17.24 -11.11
C CYS A 334 3.40 -17.88 -12.07
N THR A 335 3.06 -19.04 -12.64
CA THR A 335 3.94 -19.79 -13.55
C THR A 335 4.24 -18.99 -14.81
N ASP A 336 3.22 -18.38 -15.41
CA ASP A 336 3.37 -17.55 -16.60
C ASP A 336 4.19 -16.29 -16.32
N ALA A 337 4.03 -15.67 -15.15
CA ALA A 337 4.83 -14.51 -14.76
C ALA A 337 6.30 -14.87 -14.50
N VAL A 338 6.58 -16.03 -13.88
CA VAL A 338 7.97 -16.52 -13.71
C VAL A 338 8.59 -16.83 -15.07
N ARG A 339 7.87 -17.56 -15.93
CA ARG A 339 8.32 -17.90 -17.29
C ARG A 339 8.58 -16.66 -18.12
N LYS A 340 7.69 -15.66 -18.06
CA LYS A 340 7.85 -14.40 -18.78
C LYS A 340 9.10 -13.65 -18.32
N GLN A 341 9.29 -13.50 -17.01
CA GLN A 341 10.50 -12.85 -16.48
C GLN A 341 11.79 -13.62 -16.83
N TYR A 342 11.74 -14.96 -16.90
CA TYR A 342 12.89 -15.75 -17.35
C TYR A 342 13.30 -15.37 -18.79
N TYR A 343 12.36 -15.31 -19.73
CA TYR A 343 12.68 -15.03 -21.14
C TYR A 343 12.87 -13.55 -21.48
N SER A 344 12.23 -12.62 -20.76
CA SER A 344 12.26 -11.19 -21.10
C SER A 344 12.70 -10.25 -19.98
N GLY A 345 12.77 -10.72 -18.73
CA GLY A 345 12.99 -9.87 -17.55
C GLY A 345 11.77 -9.04 -17.12
N GLU A 346 10.62 -9.19 -17.79
CA GLU A 346 9.41 -8.38 -17.57
C GLU A 346 8.24 -9.19 -17.00
N GLY A 347 7.28 -8.48 -16.37
CA GLY A 347 6.05 -9.10 -15.87
C GLY A 347 6.12 -9.55 -14.40
N ALA A 348 6.90 -8.83 -13.59
CA ALA A 348 7.00 -9.07 -12.15
C ALA A 348 5.63 -9.05 -11.47
N ILE A 349 5.46 -9.93 -10.49
CA ILE A 349 4.29 -9.95 -9.60
C ILE A 349 4.53 -8.97 -8.47
N GLN A 350 3.54 -8.12 -8.23
CA GLN A 350 3.41 -7.37 -6.99
C GLN A 350 2.07 -7.72 -6.34
N TRP A 351 2.11 -8.31 -5.15
CA TRP A 351 0.94 -8.63 -4.36
C TRP A 351 0.52 -7.42 -3.52
N ALA A 352 -0.57 -6.74 -3.92
CA ALA A 352 -1.05 -5.55 -3.25
C ALA A 352 -1.55 -5.85 -1.83
N GLY A 353 -2.24 -6.98 -1.63
CA GLY A 353 -2.83 -7.32 -0.34
C GLY A 353 -1.83 -7.47 0.82
N GLU A 354 -0.57 -7.84 0.55
CA GLU A 354 0.47 -7.82 1.59
C GLU A 354 1.06 -6.43 1.83
N ALA A 355 1.25 -5.64 0.76
CA ALA A 355 1.72 -4.26 0.88
C ALA A 355 0.74 -3.40 1.69
N GLU A 356 -0.55 -3.66 1.48
CA GLU A 356 -1.71 -3.16 2.23
C GLU A 356 -1.63 -3.54 3.72
N ARG A 357 -1.67 -4.84 4.04
CA ARG A 357 -1.54 -5.32 5.44
C ARG A 357 -0.38 -4.71 6.20
N ARG A 358 0.77 -4.54 5.54
CA ARG A 358 1.95 -3.92 6.15
C ARG A 358 1.84 -2.41 6.29
N ALA A 359 1.11 -1.73 5.41
CA ALA A 359 0.82 -0.31 5.54
C ALA A 359 0.01 -0.01 6.80
N GLN A 360 -0.83 -0.94 7.26
CA GLN A 360 -1.65 -0.79 8.46
C GLN A 360 -0.80 -0.80 9.76
N GLY A 361 0.27 -1.60 9.79
CA GLY A 361 1.16 -1.77 10.95
C GLY A 361 0.51 -2.51 12.14
N GLU A 362 1.32 -3.07 13.03
CA GLU A 362 0.81 -3.63 14.30
C GLU A 362 0.40 -2.50 15.25
N GLY A 363 -0.87 -2.47 15.68
CA GLY A 363 -1.34 -1.61 16.77
C GLY A 363 -1.46 -0.12 16.44
N ARG A 364 -1.68 0.26 15.18
CA ARG A 364 -1.91 1.65 14.79
C ARG A 364 -3.25 1.92 14.15
N TYR A 365 -3.68 3.14 14.46
CA TYR A 365 -5.05 3.55 14.68
C TYR A 365 -5.12 5.00 14.23
N GLY A 366 -5.13 5.23 12.91
CA GLY A 366 -4.86 6.59 12.40
C GLY A 366 -5.27 6.90 10.96
N LEU A 367 -5.58 5.91 10.13
CA LEU A 367 -6.21 6.10 8.81
C LEU A 367 -7.36 5.11 8.58
N ASN A 368 -7.52 4.18 9.51
CA ASN A 368 -8.50 3.12 9.46
C ASN A 368 -9.91 3.71 9.33
N PRO A 369 -10.71 3.33 8.32
CA PRO A 369 -12.15 3.48 8.40
C PRO A 369 -12.67 2.76 9.64
N CYS A 370 -13.46 3.44 10.48
CA CYS A 370 -13.85 2.88 11.78
C CYS A 370 -15.31 3.16 12.13
N VAL A 371 -15.84 2.35 13.04
CA VAL A 371 -17.19 2.48 13.60
C VAL A 371 -17.12 2.80 15.10
N THR A 372 -18.19 3.35 15.65
CA THR A 372 -18.26 3.69 17.08
C THR A 372 -18.58 2.47 17.95
N ALA A 373 -18.29 2.55 19.26
CA ALA A 373 -18.32 1.43 20.20
C ALA A 373 -19.71 0.80 20.40
N GLU A 374 -20.78 1.55 20.13
CA GLU A 374 -22.17 1.11 20.21
C GLU A 374 -22.67 0.37 18.98
N THR A 375 -21.89 0.33 17.90
CA THR A 375 -22.22 -0.39 16.68
C THR A 375 -22.42 -1.86 16.99
N TRP A 376 -23.51 -2.43 16.48
CA TRP A 376 -23.80 -3.85 16.62
C TRP A 376 -23.19 -4.65 15.48
N VAL A 377 -22.61 -5.79 15.84
CA VAL A 377 -22.04 -6.78 14.93
C VAL A 377 -22.74 -8.11 15.16
N HIS A 378 -23.14 -8.78 14.09
CA HIS A 378 -23.74 -10.11 14.13
C HIS A 378 -22.64 -11.18 14.28
N THR A 379 -22.39 -11.64 15.51
CA THR A 379 -21.34 -12.63 15.81
C THR A 379 -21.89 -14.05 15.88
N GLY A 380 -21.01 -15.07 15.85
CA GLY A 380 -21.40 -16.47 16.06
C GLY A 380 -21.95 -16.77 17.47
N ASP A 381 -21.65 -15.91 18.45
CA ASP A 381 -22.22 -15.98 19.81
C ASP A 381 -23.49 -15.10 19.95
N GLY A 382 -24.06 -14.69 18.82
CA GLY A 382 -25.16 -13.75 18.72
C GLY A 382 -24.73 -12.28 18.63
N PRO A 383 -25.67 -11.34 18.60
CA PRO A 383 -25.34 -9.93 18.41
C PRO A 383 -24.51 -9.38 19.57
N ARG A 384 -23.44 -8.64 19.27
CA ARG A 384 -22.61 -7.95 20.26
C ARG A 384 -22.34 -6.53 19.82
N GLN A 385 -22.17 -5.62 20.78
CA GLN A 385 -21.68 -4.29 20.46
C GLN A 385 -20.15 -4.33 20.34
N VAL A 386 -19.59 -3.48 19.50
CA VAL A 386 -18.14 -3.36 19.30
C VAL A 386 -17.39 -3.24 20.62
N LYS A 387 -17.90 -2.46 21.59
CA LYS A 387 -17.31 -2.33 22.94
C LYS A 387 -17.07 -3.65 23.68
N ASP A 388 -17.88 -4.68 23.39
CA ASP A 388 -17.79 -5.99 24.06
C ASP A 388 -16.81 -6.95 23.35
N LEU A 389 -16.42 -6.59 22.11
CA LEU A 389 -15.57 -7.34 21.19
C LEU A 389 -14.12 -6.80 21.12
N ILE A 390 -13.83 -5.71 21.85
CA ILE A 390 -12.50 -5.10 21.83
C ILE A 390 -11.46 -6.09 22.41
N GLY A 391 -10.39 -6.34 21.66
CA GLY A 391 -9.29 -7.21 22.06
C GLY A 391 -9.64 -8.70 22.09
N LYS A 392 -10.72 -9.11 21.41
CA LYS A 392 -11.23 -10.49 21.43
C LYS A 392 -11.50 -10.99 20.02
N GLN A 393 -10.75 -12.00 19.60
CA GLN A 393 -11.12 -12.77 18.43
C GLN A 393 -12.55 -13.29 18.57
N HIS A 394 -13.33 -13.14 17.51
CA HIS A 394 -14.70 -13.63 17.45
C HIS A 394 -15.03 -14.04 16.03
N SER A 395 -16.13 -14.78 15.88
CA SER A 395 -16.70 -15.09 14.59
C SER A 395 -17.79 -14.09 14.22
N THR A 396 -17.88 -13.67 12.97
CA THR A 396 -18.88 -12.71 12.46
C THR A 396 -19.59 -13.27 11.23
N TYR A 397 -20.89 -13.02 11.14
CA TYR A 397 -21.68 -13.41 9.98
C TYR A 397 -21.52 -12.38 8.86
N VAL A 398 -21.24 -12.86 7.65
CA VAL A 398 -21.22 -12.10 6.41
C VAL A 398 -22.14 -12.82 5.43
N ASN A 399 -23.29 -12.21 5.11
CA ASN A 399 -24.29 -12.79 4.19
C ASN A 399 -24.73 -14.22 4.55
N GLY A 400 -24.84 -14.52 5.85
CA GLY A 400 -25.28 -15.82 6.37
C GLY A 400 -24.17 -16.84 6.61
N GLU A 401 -22.96 -16.58 6.13
CA GLU A 401 -21.78 -17.41 6.37
C GLU A 401 -20.92 -16.85 7.51
N LEU A 402 -20.27 -17.73 8.28
CA LEU A 402 -19.52 -17.36 9.48
C LEU A 402 -18.01 -17.31 9.19
N PHE A 403 -17.38 -16.16 9.48
CA PHE A 403 -15.94 -15.95 9.31
C PHE A 403 -15.30 -15.56 10.65
N SER A 404 -14.03 -15.91 10.86
CA SER A 404 -13.30 -15.47 12.06
C SER A 404 -12.63 -14.12 11.83
N THR A 405 -12.61 -13.25 12.82
CA THR A 405 -11.70 -12.08 12.79
C THR A 405 -10.25 -12.52 13.01
N THR A 406 -9.30 -11.61 12.80
CA THR A 406 -7.94 -11.77 13.33
C THR A 406 -7.95 -11.86 14.87
N PRO A 407 -6.87 -12.36 15.50
CA PRO A 407 -6.81 -12.58 16.95
C PRO A 407 -7.13 -11.34 17.81
N GLU A 408 -6.86 -10.15 17.29
CA GLU A 408 -7.04 -8.86 17.96
C GLU A 408 -8.53 -8.48 18.08
N GLY A 409 -9.40 -9.06 17.26
CA GLY A 409 -10.82 -8.72 17.25
C GLY A 409 -11.08 -7.27 16.84
N PHE A 410 -11.97 -6.58 17.57
CA PHE A 410 -12.07 -5.13 17.45
C PHE A 410 -10.94 -4.44 18.21
N PHE A 411 -10.37 -3.39 17.65
CA PHE A 411 -9.20 -2.70 18.18
C PHE A 411 -9.46 -1.17 18.13
N TYR A 412 -9.00 -0.40 19.13
CA TYR A 412 -9.26 1.05 19.31
C TYR A 412 -8.56 1.94 18.27
N SER A 413 -9.28 2.36 17.24
CA SER A 413 -8.75 3.07 16.08
C SER A 413 -8.55 4.57 16.17
N GLY A 414 -8.58 5.12 17.39
CA GLY A 414 -8.31 6.53 17.66
C GLY A 414 -9.58 7.33 17.97
N THR A 415 -9.40 8.63 18.26
CA THR A 415 -10.50 9.57 18.47
C THR A 415 -10.63 10.43 17.21
N LYS A 416 -11.68 10.20 16.40
CA LYS A 416 -11.81 10.74 15.04
C LYS A 416 -13.15 11.44 14.83
N PRO A 417 -13.27 12.38 13.87
CA PRO A 417 -14.56 12.88 13.41
C PRO A 417 -15.46 11.73 12.95
N VAL A 418 -16.68 11.71 13.46
CA VAL A 418 -17.69 10.70 13.15
C VAL A 418 -18.81 11.36 12.38
N PHE A 419 -19.33 10.67 11.37
CA PHE A 419 -20.56 11.00 10.67
C PHE A 419 -21.66 10.04 11.08
N LYS A 420 -22.89 10.54 11.10
CA LYS A 420 -24.10 9.75 11.26
C LYS A 420 -24.74 9.56 9.90
N LEU A 421 -24.60 8.35 9.36
CA LEU A 421 -25.34 7.90 8.18
C LEU A 421 -26.75 7.50 8.61
N SER A 422 -27.76 8.03 7.92
CA SER A 422 -29.17 7.67 8.12
C SER A 422 -29.80 7.30 6.78
N THR A 423 -30.62 6.24 6.77
CA THR A 423 -31.33 5.77 5.56
C THR A 423 -32.82 6.06 5.63
N GLN A 424 -33.48 6.12 4.47
CA GLN A 424 -34.92 6.36 4.36
C GLN A 424 -35.73 5.24 5.00
N GLU A 425 -35.20 4.02 5.04
CA GLU A 425 -35.82 2.85 5.63
C GLU A 425 -35.58 2.75 7.15
N GLY A 426 -34.74 3.63 7.73
CA GLY A 426 -34.55 3.78 9.17
C GLY A 426 -33.29 3.12 9.75
N PHE A 427 -32.44 2.53 8.91
CA PHE A 427 -31.11 2.06 9.33
C PHE A 427 -30.19 3.26 9.56
N ALA A 428 -29.26 3.11 10.50
CA ALA A 428 -28.28 4.14 10.81
C ALA A 428 -26.96 3.54 11.29
N LEU A 429 -25.87 4.24 10.97
CA LEU A 429 -24.53 3.88 11.38
C LEU A 429 -23.73 5.14 11.71
N ARG A 430 -22.91 5.05 12.76
CA ARG A 430 -21.95 6.08 13.14
C ARG A 430 -20.55 5.57 12.80
N LEU A 431 -19.89 6.27 11.88
CA LEU A 431 -18.65 5.84 11.23
C LEU A 431 -17.79 7.04 10.83
N THR A 432 -16.51 6.81 10.56
CA THR A 432 -15.62 7.84 9.99
C THR A 432 -15.96 8.10 8.52
N GLY A 433 -15.64 9.31 8.01
CA GLY A 433 -15.97 9.71 6.64
C GLY A 433 -15.39 8.78 5.57
N ASN A 434 -14.16 8.32 5.77
CA ASN A 434 -13.49 7.40 4.88
C ASN A 434 -13.97 5.93 4.98
N HIS A 435 -14.95 5.61 5.83
CA HIS A 435 -15.43 4.23 6.01
C HIS A 435 -16.28 3.75 4.84
N ARG A 436 -15.80 2.70 4.17
CA ARG A 436 -16.40 2.22 2.92
C ARG A 436 -17.61 1.33 3.18
N LEU A 437 -18.70 1.64 2.48
CA LEU A 437 -19.93 0.87 2.44
C LEU A 437 -20.19 0.39 1.01
N LEU A 438 -20.87 -0.76 0.89
CA LEU A 438 -21.13 -1.37 -0.40
C LEU A 438 -22.34 -0.70 -1.09
N LYS A 439 -22.07 0.19 -2.05
CA LYS A 439 -23.08 0.91 -2.83
C LYS A 439 -23.55 0.06 -4.02
N VAL A 440 -24.84 0.14 -4.34
CA VAL A 440 -25.45 -0.46 -5.53
C VAL A 440 -25.32 0.51 -6.70
N THR A 441 -24.54 0.14 -7.70
CA THR A 441 -24.31 0.95 -8.91
C THR A 441 -25.35 0.71 -9.98
N ALA A 442 -25.80 -0.54 -10.12
CA ALA A 442 -26.86 -0.93 -11.03
C ALA A 442 -27.66 -2.12 -10.49
N GLN A 443 -28.93 -2.21 -10.86
CA GLN A 443 -29.80 -3.33 -10.47
C GLN A 443 -30.66 -3.77 -11.65
N THR A 444 -30.56 -5.04 -11.99
CA THR A 444 -31.45 -5.70 -12.96
C THR A 444 -32.47 -6.58 -12.23
N GLN A 445 -33.35 -7.25 -12.97
CA GLN A 445 -34.24 -8.25 -12.37
C GLN A 445 -33.47 -9.42 -11.73
N LYS A 446 -32.29 -9.78 -12.27
CA LYS A 446 -31.52 -10.97 -11.87
C LYS A 446 -30.32 -10.67 -10.97
N ALA A 447 -29.68 -9.50 -11.10
CA ALA A 447 -28.42 -9.20 -10.42
C ALA A 447 -28.38 -7.76 -9.87
N GLN A 448 -27.56 -7.57 -8.83
CA GLN A 448 -27.15 -6.26 -8.30
C GLN A 448 -25.65 -6.12 -8.54
N TYR A 449 -25.24 -4.98 -9.11
CA TYR A 449 -23.85 -4.59 -9.28
C TYR A 449 -23.51 -3.59 -8.18
N THR A 450 -22.32 -3.73 -7.63
CA THR A 450 -21.93 -2.99 -6.43
C THR A 450 -20.49 -2.50 -6.51
N GLU A 451 -20.22 -1.43 -5.77
CA GLU A 451 -18.87 -0.88 -5.59
C GLU A 451 -18.70 -0.41 -4.15
N TRP A 452 -17.45 -0.38 -3.67
CA TRP A 452 -17.14 0.16 -2.35
C TRP A 452 -16.96 1.68 -2.44
N VAL A 453 -17.71 2.43 -1.64
CA VAL A 453 -17.67 3.91 -1.62
C VAL A 453 -17.47 4.39 -0.20
N ALA A 454 -16.61 5.39 0.01
CA ALA A 454 -16.42 6.01 1.31
C ALA A 454 -17.72 6.68 1.78
N ALA A 455 -17.99 6.65 3.08
CA ALA A 455 -19.22 7.22 3.62
C ALA A 455 -19.38 8.71 3.26
N GLU A 456 -18.29 9.48 3.25
CA GLU A 456 -18.27 10.90 2.90
C GLU A 456 -18.62 11.21 1.44
N ASP A 457 -18.46 10.24 0.54
CA ASP A 457 -18.81 10.38 -0.88
C ASP A 457 -20.28 10.01 -1.16
N LEU A 458 -20.98 9.38 -0.19
CA LEU A 458 -22.37 8.99 -0.35
C LEU A 458 -23.29 10.21 -0.42
N GLN A 459 -24.17 10.21 -1.42
CA GLN A 459 -25.17 11.27 -1.61
C GLN A 459 -26.58 10.80 -1.23
N PRO A 460 -27.47 11.69 -0.78
CA PRO A 460 -28.88 11.36 -0.60
C PRO A 460 -29.48 10.75 -1.88
N GLY A 461 -30.14 9.60 -1.74
CA GLY A 461 -30.67 8.81 -2.86
C GLY A 461 -29.78 7.65 -3.30
N ASP A 462 -28.50 7.61 -2.91
CA ASP A 462 -27.65 6.45 -3.12
C ASP A 462 -28.22 5.22 -2.42
N ARG A 463 -28.00 4.03 -2.99
CA ARG A 463 -28.47 2.77 -2.41
C ARG A 463 -27.29 1.96 -1.91
N ILE A 464 -27.32 1.50 -0.67
CA ILE A 464 -26.26 0.72 -0.02
C ILE A 464 -26.79 -0.63 0.47
N LEU A 465 -25.95 -1.65 0.51
CA LEU A 465 -26.35 -3.01 0.85
C LEU A 465 -26.45 -3.28 2.36
N LEU A 466 -27.41 -4.14 2.69
CA LEU A 466 -27.56 -4.85 3.95
C LEU A 466 -27.10 -6.30 3.78
N HIS A 467 -26.70 -6.95 4.86
CA HIS A 467 -26.43 -8.38 4.83
C HIS A 467 -27.70 -9.21 4.56
N ASN A 468 -27.57 -10.20 3.68
CA ASN A 468 -28.60 -11.21 3.48
C ASN A 468 -28.37 -12.40 4.42
N HIS A 469 -29.18 -12.50 5.46
CA HIS A 469 -29.06 -13.51 6.50
C HIS A 469 -30.08 -14.66 6.40
N ARG A 470 -30.79 -14.78 5.27
CA ARG A 470 -31.84 -15.79 5.11
C ARG A 470 -31.35 -17.24 5.23
N ASP A 471 -30.08 -17.49 4.89
CA ASP A 471 -29.47 -18.82 4.89
C ASP A 471 -28.49 -19.02 6.06
N LEU A 472 -28.64 -18.25 7.15
CA LEU A 472 -27.75 -18.38 8.31
C LEU A 472 -27.97 -19.68 9.07
N THR A 473 -26.93 -20.12 9.78
CA THR A 473 -27.03 -21.17 10.81
C THR A 473 -27.40 -20.54 12.15
N PRO A 474 -28.41 -21.03 12.89
CA PRO A 474 -28.80 -20.49 14.20
C PRO A 474 -27.62 -20.34 15.17
N TRP A 475 -27.58 -19.23 15.92
CA TRP A 475 -26.55 -18.95 16.91
C TRP A 475 -27.00 -19.28 18.34
N ASP A 476 -26.02 -19.69 19.15
CA ASP A 476 -26.19 -19.92 20.58
C ASP A 476 -26.19 -18.60 21.37
N GLY A 477 -26.80 -18.59 22.56
CA GLY A 477 -26.78 -17.42 23.42
C GLY A 477 -27.64 -17.56 24.66
N ALA A 478 -27.78 -16.46 25.40
CA ALA A 478 -28.61 -16.43 26.60
C ALA A 478 -30.11 -16.41 26.25
N GLY A 479 -30.89 -17.13 27.06
CA GLY A 479 -32.35 -17.14 26.99
C GLY A 479 -32.92 -18.20 26.04
N THR A 480 -34.15 -18.61 26.34
CA THR A 480 -34.96 -19.58 25.60
C THR A 480 -36.05 -18.88 24.79
N TRP A 481 -36.69 -19.61 23.89
CA TRP A 481 -37.82 -19.09 23.12
C TRP A 481 -38.98 -18.67 24.04
N GLU A 482 -39.28 -19.45 25.08
CA GLU A 482 -40.38 -19.21 26.02
C GLU A 482 -40.16 -17.91 26.82
N GLU A 483 -38.93 -17.71 27.31
CA GLU A 483 -38.53 -16.47 27.98
C GLU A 483 -38.64 -15.27 27.04
N GLY A 484 -38.19 -15.43 25.79
CA GLY A 484 -38.32 -14.42 24.76
C GLY A 484 -39.77 -14.00 24.57
N TRP A 485 -40.66 -14.95 24.29
CA TRP A 485 -42.09 -14.67 24.05
C TRP A 485 -42.74 -13.93 25.21
N LEU A 486 -42.48 -14.37 26.45
CA LEU A 486 -43.02 -13.72 27.65
C LEU A 486 -42.53 -12.27 27.79
N LEU A 487 -41.25 -12.01 27.53
CA LEU A 487 -40.68 -10.66 27.64
C LEU A 487 -41.11 -9.75 26.48
N GLY A 488 -41.29 -10.28 25.27
CA GLY A 488 -41.86 -9.54 24.14
C GLY A 488 -43.30 -9.14 24.40
N ASN A 489 -44.12 -10.06 24.92
CA ASN A 489 -45.50 -9.80 25.28
C ASN A 489 -45.62 -8.83 26.47
N LEU A 490 -44.71 -8.91 27.44
CA LEU A 490 -44.59 -7.95 28.54
C LEU A 490 -44.26 -6.55 28.03
N LEU A 491 -43.35 -6.42 27.05
CA LEU A 491 -42.95 -5.13 26.49
C LEU A 491 -44.11 -4.45 25.75
N GLY A 492 -44.91 -5.21 24.99
CA GLY A 492 -46.10 -4.67 24.30
C GLY A 492 -47.24 -4.32 25.27
N ASP A 493 -48.16 -5.26 25.49
CA ASP A 493 -49.40 -5.07 26.26
C ASP A 493 -49.25 -5.23 27.79
N GLY A 494 -48.09 -5.69 28.26
CA GLY A 494 -47.82 -5.89 29.68
C GLY A 494 -47.46 -4.62 30.47
N SER A 495 -47.32 -4.76 31.79
CA SER A 495 -46.79 -3.70 32.66
C SER A 495 -45.93 -4.24 33.79
N LEU A 496 -44.89 -3.49 34.15
CA LEU A 496 -44.08 -3.72 35.35
C LEU A 496 -44.53 -2.74 36.44
N SER A 497 -44.87 -3.27 37.61
CA SER A 497 -45.33 -2.50 38.77
C SER A 497 -44.57 -2.93 40.02
N LYS A 498 -44.53 -2.06 41.03
CA LYS A 498 -43.90 -2.35 42.31
C LYS A 498 -44.96 -2.49 43.39
N THR A 499 -44.86 -3.56 44.18
CA THR A 499 -45.63 -3.70 45.43
C THR A 499 -44.75 -3.38 46.63
N GLN A 500 -45.33 -3.34 47.83
CA GLN A 500 -44.59 -3.12 49.08
C GLN A 500 -43.45 -4.14 49.30
N TRP A 501 -43.54 -5.34 48.70
CA TRP A 501 -42.63 -6.45 48.97
C TRP A 501 -41.83 -6.92 47.75
N ASN A 502 -42.40 -6.85 46.54
CA ASN A 502 -41.77 -7.36 45.32
C ASN A 502 -42.17 -6.54 44.07
N ASP A 503 -41.32 -6.59 43.04
CA ASP A 503 -41.71 -6.18 41.68
C ASP A 503 -42.62 -7.26 41.06
N ILE A 504 -43.64 -6.82 40.31
CA ILE A 504 -44.63 -7.68 39.67
C ILE A 504 -44.74 -7.31 38.20
N ALA A 505 -44.64 -8.34 37.35
CA ALA A 505 -44.97 -8.25 35.93
C ALA A 505 -46.42 -8.66 35.73
N VAL A 506 -47.14 -7.88 34.94
CA VAL A 506 -48.57 -8.05 34.67
C VAL A 506 -48.76 -8.22 33.17
N LEU A 507 -49.28 -9.38 32.76
CA LEU A 507 -49.71 -9.64 31.38
C LEU A 507 -51.23 -9.48 31.29
N ARG A 508 -51.72 -8.89 30.20
CA ARG A 508 -53.15 -8.64 29.99
C ARG A 508 -53.57 -9.12 28.61
N TYR A 509 -54.64 -9.90 28.54
CA TYR A 509 -55.17 -10.44 27.28
C TYR A 509 -56.63 -10.03 27.08
N TRP A 510 -56.90 -9.44 25.93
CA TRP A 510 -58.18 -8.80 25.60
C TRP A 510 -58.87 -9.56 24.45
N GLN A 511 -60.14 -9.22 24.18
CA GLN A 511 -60.89 -9.68 23.00
C GLN A 511 -61.14 -11.21 22.93
N ALA A 512 -61.38 -11.73 21.72
CA ALA A 512 -61.83 -13.10 21.47
C ALA A 512 -60.76 -14.16 21.75
N SER A 513 -59.47 -13.80 21.66
CA SER A 513 -58.34 -14.70 21.92
C SER A 513 -57.81 -14.64 23.35
N GLN A 514 -58.47 -13.89 24.25
CA GLN A 514 -57.99 -13.72 25.62
C GLN A 514 -57.81 -15.03 26.39
N GLU A 515 -58.65 -16.02 26.14
CA GLU A 515 -58.58 -17.33 26.79
C GLU A 515 -57.37 -18.12 26.31
N SER A 516 -57.26 -18.36 25.00
CA SER A 516 -56.16 -19.13 24.40
C SER A 516 -54.80 -18.49 24.67
N MET A 517 -54.69 -17.16 24.53
CA MET A 517 -53.43 -16.44 24.76
C MET A 517 -53.02 -16.45 26.24
N SER A 518 -53.99 -16.32 27.17
CA SER A 518 -53.68 -16.42 28.60
C SER A 518 -53.28 -17.83 29.02
N GLN A 519 -53.88 -18.87 28.46
CA GLN A 519 -53.51 -20.27 28.72
C GLN A 519 -52.10 -20.57 28.20
N HIS A 520 -51.79 -20.08 26.99
CA HIS A 520 -50.44 -20.18 26.43
C HIS A 520 -49.42 -19.49 27.33
N ALA A 521 -49.69 -18.25 27.75
CA ALA A 521 -48.80 -17.52 28.66
C ALA A 521 -48.60 -18.21 30.01
N ILE A 522 -49.64 -18.80 30.61
CA ILE A 522 -49.50 -19.60 31.84
C ILE A 522 -48.58 -20.81 31.61
N GLN A 523 -48.72 -21.49 30.47
CA GLN A 523 -47.89 -22.64 30.14
C GLN A 523 -46.42 -22.24 30.01
N LEU A 524 -46.13 -21.15 29.31
CA LEU A 524 -44.77 -20.62 29.19
C LEU A 524 -44.22 -20.15 30.54
N LEU A 525 -45.04 -19.51 31.37
CA LEU A 525 -44.62 -19.08 32.72
C LEU A 525 -44.26 -20.26 33.63
N LYS A 526 -44.97 -21.38 33.52
CA LYS A 526 -44.63 -22.62 34.24
C LYS A 526 -43.25 -23.10 33.85
N THR A 527 -42.97 -23.17 32.54
CA THR A 527 -41.70 -23.63 32.00
C THR A 527 -40.55 -22.67 32.33
N ALA A 528 -40.73 -21.37 32.07
CA ALA A 528 -39.65 -20.39 32.11
C ALA A 528 -39.29 -19.94 33.54
N VAL A 529 -40.27 -19.83 34.45
CA VAL A 529 -40.04 -19.24 35.79
C VAL A 529 -40.66 -20.04 36.93
N GLY A 530 -41.09 -21.28 36.70
CA GLY A 530 -41.70 -22.13 37.73
C GLY A 530 -42.98 -21.54 38.29
N TYR A 531 -43.78 -20.86 37.45
CA TYR A 531 -45.01 -20.20 37.89
C TYR A 531 -46.08 -21.21 38.34
N GLU A 532 -46.42 -21.20 39.62
CA GLU A 532 -47.54 -21.97 40.17
C GLU A 532 -48.77 -21.08 40.31
N PRO A 533 -49.79 -21.22 39.44
CA PRO A 533 -50.97 -20.38 39.54
C PRO A 533 -51.86 -20.85 40.70
N ILE A 534 -52.39 -19.89 41.48
CA ILE A 534 -53.32 -20.17 42.59
C ILE A 534 -54.64 -20.80 42.07
N THR A 535 -55.02 -20.50 40.82
CA THR A 535 -56.18 -21.06 40.12
C THR A 535 -55.79 -21.58 38.74
N PRO A 536 -56.43 -22.64 38.20
CA PRO A 536 -56.07 -23.19 36.89
C PRO A 536 -56.14 -22.20 35.72
N GLU A 537 -56.96 -21.16 35.86
CA GLU A 537 -57.18 -20.12 34.85
C GLU A 537 -56.64 -18.75 35.27
N ALA A 538 -56.25 -17.92 34.29
CA ALA A 538 -55.91 -16.52 34.50
C ALA A 538 -57.13 -15.74 35.02
N HIS A 539 -56.90 -14.83 35.97
CA HIS A 539 -57.96 -14.04 36.60
C HIS A 539 -58.70 -13.19 35.56
N TYR A 540 -60.02 -13.36 35.44
CA TYR A 540 -60.85 -12.57 34.56
C TYR A 540 -61.32 -11.28 35.25
N HIS A 541 -60.88 -10.13 34.76
CA HIS A 541 -61.29 -8.83 35.27
C HIS A 541 -62.66 -8.46 34.69
N THR A 542 -63.73 -8.61 35.47
CA THR A 542 -65.12 -8.46 35.00
C THR A 542 -65.46 -7.07 34.46
N GLN A 543 -64.94 -6.00 35.08
CA GLN A 543 -65.17 -4.62 34.62
C GLN A 543 -64.43 -4.28 33.31
N LEU A 544 -63.13 -4.60 33.25
CA LEU A 544 -62.27 -4.27 32.11
C LEU A 544 -62.31 -5.33 30.99
N LYS A 545 -63.02 -6.45 31.21
CA LYS A 545 -63.28 -7.55 30.27
C LYS A 545 -62.02 -8.13 29.61
N HIS A 546 -60.99 -8.37 30.42
CA HIS A 546 -59.73 -8.98 30.00
C HIS A 546 -59.22 -9.98 31.04
N ARG A 547 -58.36 -10.91 30.64
CA ARG A 547 -57.66 -11.82 31.56
C ARG A 547 -56.33 -11.21 32.00
N VAL A 548 -55.99 -11.33 33.27
CA VAL A 548 -54.78 -10.78 33.90
C VAL A 548 -53.95 -11.91 34.51
N ILE A 549 -52.64 -11.86 34.30
CA ILE A 549 -51.67 -12.74 34.96
C ILE A 549 -50.64 -11.87 35.67
N ASN A 550 -50.44 -12.11 36.96
CA ASN A 550 -49.43 -11.46 37.78
C ASN A 550 -48.32 -12.46 38.09
N SER A 551 -47.06 -12.11 37.80
CA SER A 551 -45.93 -13.00 38.09
C SER A 551 -44.72 -12.21 38.61
N THR A 552 -44.28 -12.55 39.82
CA THR A 552 -42.99 -12.09 40.38
C THR A 552 -41.83 -12.78 39.69
N GLY A 553 -41.99 -14.04 39.26
CA GLY A 553 -41.00 -14.78 38.49
C GLY A 553 -40.69 -14.09 37.15
N LEU A 554 -41.74 -13.66 36.45
CA LEU A 554 -41.59 -12.90 35.21
C LEU A 554 -40.94 -11.52 35.43
N ALA A 555 -41.23 -10.85 36.56
CA ALA A 555 -40.54 -9.61 36.92
C ALA A 555 -39.04 -9.83 37.17
N LYS A 556 -38.67 -10.94 37.83
CA LYS A 556 -37.27 -11.33 38.04
C LYS A 556 -36.57 -11.65 36.71
N LEU A 557 -37.23 -12.39 35.82
CA LEU A 557 -36.74 -12.66 34.47
C LEU A 557 -36.54 -11.36 33.68
N ALA A 558 -37.53 -10.46 33.68
CA ALA A 558 -37.41 -9.15 33.03
C ALA A 558 -36.22 -8.35 33.57
N ALA A 559 -35.99 -8.38 34.89
CA ALA A 559 -34.87 -7.70 35.52
C ALA A 559 -33.50 -8.27 35.11
N GLN A 560 -33.39 -9.57 34.83
CA GLN A 560 -32.15 -10.20 34.32
C GLN A 560 -31.73 -9.62 32.97
N PHE A 561 -32.70 -9.28 32.11
CA PHE A 561 -32.47 -8.61 30.83
C PHE A 561 -32.59 -7.07 30.91
N GLY A 562 -32.58 -6.50 32.12
CA GLY A 562 -32.52 -5.05 32.34
C GLY A 562 -33.86 -4.30 32.23
N MET A 563 -35.00 -4.99 32.13
CA MET A 563 -36.32 -4.36 32.22
C MET A 563 -36.79 -4.29 33.68
N LYS A 564 -37.13 -3.08 34.15
CA LYS A 564 -37.58 -2.82 35.53
C LYS A 564 -38.78 -1.86 35.54
N PRO A 565 -39.55 -1.76 36.64
CA PRO A 565 -40.59 -0.73 36.77
C PRO A 565 -40.04 0.68 36.45
N GLY A 566 -40.73 1.41 35.57
CA GLY A 566 -40.27 2.71 35.06
C GLY A 566 -39.28 2.65 33.86
N GLN A 567 -38.75 1.47 33.54
CA GLN A 567 -37.81 1.22 32.44
C GLN A 567 -38.26 0.01 31.60
N LYS A 568 -39.51 0.04 31.11
CA LYS A 568 -40.07 -0.98 30.20
C LYS A 568 -39.74 -0.65 28.73
N GLN A 569 -38.51 -0.96 28.32
CA GLN A 569 -38.01 -0.69 26.96
C GLN A 569 -36.97 -1.72 26.53
N MET A 570 -36.64 -1.76 25.24
CA MET A 570 -35.51 -2.55 24.74
C MET A 570 -34.20 -2.17 25.42
N THR A 571 -33.40 -3.18 25.75
CA THR A 571 -32.07 -3.06 26.35
C THR A 571 -31.05 -3.79 25.47
N ALA A 572 -29.75 -3.50 25.63
CA ALA A 572 -28.71 -4.24 24.92
C ALA A 572 -28.72 -5.74 25.29
N ALA A 573 -29.05 -6.08 26.54
CA ALA A 573 -29.14 -7.47 26.99
C ALA A 573 -30.25 -8.25 26.25
N LEU A 574 -31.37 -7.59 25.90
CA LEU A 574 -32.44 -8.21 25.12
C LEU A 574 -32.09 -8.41 23.63
N GLU A 575 -31.14 -7.62 23.10
CA GLU A 575 -30.68 -7.76 21.71
C GLU A 575 -29.48 -8.73 21.59
N ALA A 576 -28.77 -9.00 22.68
CA ALA A 576 -27.60 -9.89 22.72
C ALA A 576 -27.93 -11.36 23.05
N THR A 577 -29.19 -11.79 22.84
CA THR A 577 -29.70 -13.11 23.23
C THR A 577 -29.54 -14.17 22.14
N SER A 578 -29.87 -15.42 22.47
CA SER A 578 -29.88 -16.55 21.52
C SER A 578 -30.82 -16.32 20.33
N TYR A 579 -30.63 -17.12 19.27
CA TYR A 579 -31.52 -17.16 18.11
C TYR A 579 -32.97 -17.47 18.50
N GLU A 580 -33.17 -18.45 19.38
CA GLU A 580 -34.50 -18.88 19.84
C GLU A 580 -35.19 -17.81 20.69
N PHE A 581 -34.46 -17.15 21.59
CA PHE A 581 -35.01 -16.01 22.33
C PHE A 581 -35.40 -14.87 21.39
N HIS A 582 -34.57 -14.54 20.39
CA HIS A 582 -34.89 -13.50 19.41
C HIS A 582 -36.23 -13.77 18.72
N ARG A 583 -36.44 -15.01 18.27
CA ARG A 583 -37.69 -15.43 17.62
C ARG A 583 -38.87 -15.33 18.56
N GLY A 584 -38.75 -15.88 19.77
CA GLY A 584 -39.80 -15.81 20.79
C GLY A 584 -40.15 -14.37 21.14
N PHE A 585 -39.15 -13.53 21.40
CA PHE A 585 -39.33 -12.12 21.74
C PHE A 585 -40.06 -11.33 20.65
N LEU A 586 -39.62 -11.49 19.40
CA LEU A 586 -40.30 -10.85 18.26
C LEU A 586 -41.75 -11.36 18.15
N GLN A 587 -41.99 -12.66 18.29
CA GLN A 587 -43.35 -13.21 18.19
C GLN A 587 -44.26 -12.67 19.30
N GLY A 588 -43.81 -12.68 20.56
CA GLY A 588 -44.58 -12.18 21.69
C GLY A 588 -44.90 -10.68 21.60
N LEU A 589 -43.95 -9.88 21.10
CA LEU A 589 -44.14 -8.44 20.86
C LEU A 589 -45.12 -8.18 19.71
N PHE A 590 -45.02 -8.94 18.61
CA PHE A 590 -45.93 -8.81 17.47
C PHE A 590 -47.34 -9.32 17.81
N ASP A 591 -47.45 -10.38 18.62
CA ASP A 591 -48.72 -10.88 19.16
C ASP A 591 -49.45 -9.85 20.02
N ALA A 592 -48.72 -9.01 20.76
CA ALA A 592 -49.30 -7.87 21.47
C ALA A 592 -49.66 -6.74 20.48
N ASP A 593 -48.63 -6.08 19.94
CA ASP A 593 -48.78 -4.73 19.39
C ASP A 593 -48.91 -4.68 17.86
N ALA A 594 -48.58 -5.76 17.14
CA ALA A 594 -48.59 -5.75 15.68
C ALA A 594 -49.96 -6.08 15.07
N SER A 595 -50.13 -5.68 13.80
CA SER A 595 -51.34 -5.95 13.03
C SER A 595 -51.01 -6.32 11.58
N VAL A 596 -51.79 -7.25 11.02
CA VAL A 596 -51.78 -7.52 9.58
C VAL A 596 -52.71 -6.52 8.90
N GLN A 597 -52.17 -5.71 8.00
CA GLN A 597 -52.88 -4.64 7.30
C GLN A 597 -52.73 -4.74 5.78
N GLY A 598 -53.65 -4.09 5.06
CA GLY A 598 -53.64 -4.02 3.61
C GLY A 598 -54.52 -5.06 2.93
N ASN A 599 -54.45 -5.09 1.60
CA ASN A 599 -55.17 -6.02 0.73
C ASN A 599 -54.37 -6.23 -0.56
N GLN A 600 -54.82 -7.13 -1.43
CA GLN A 600 -54.08 -7.47 -2.66
C GLN A 600 -53.86 -6.29 -3.62
N VAL A 601 -54.73 -5.26 -3.58
CA VAL A 601 -54.61 -4.07 -4.44
C VAL A 601 -53.61 -3.07 -3.88
N LYS A 602 -53.62 -2.85 -2.56
CA LYS A 602 -52.76 -1.87 -1.87
C LYS A 602 -51.45 -2.46 -1.30
N GLY A 603 -51.26 -3.78 -1.41
CA GLY A 603 -50.19 -4.55 -0.78
C GLY A 603 -50.54 -4.97 0.66
N VAL A 604 -50.13 -6.18 1.03
CA VAL A 604 -50.22 -6.71 2.40
C VAL A 604 -48.97 -6.34 3.18
N SER A 605 -49.11 -6.04 4.48
CA SER A 605 -48.00 -5.73 5.37
C SER A 605 -48.29 -6.16 6.81
N VAL A 606 -47.25 -6.52 7.55
CA VAL A 606 -47.31 -6.63 9.02
C VAL A 606 -46.74 -5.33 9.60
N ARG A 607 -47.48 -4.68 10.51
CA ARG A 607 -47.10 -3.39 11.07
C ARG A 607 -47.08 -3.43 12.59
N LEU A 608 -45.98 -2.98 13.17
CA LEU A 608 -45.80 -2.80 14.60
C LEU A 608 -45.75 -1.30 14.92
N ALA A 609 -46.73 -0.80 15.69
CA ALA A 609 -46.82 0.61 16.04
C ALA A 609 -46.35 0.85 17.48
N GLN A 610 -45.44 1.80 17.70
CA GLN A 610 -44.83 2.00 19.01
C GLN A 610 -44.38 3.46 19.22
N SER A 611 -44.34 3.95 20.47
CA SER A 611 -44.03 5.35 20.81
C SER A 611 -42.56 5.63 21.20
N ASN A 612 -41.79 4.58 21.45
CA ASN A 612 -40.36 4.54 21.73
C ASN A 612 -39.60 4.09 20.46
N LEU A 613 -39.10 5.07 19.72
CA LEU A 613 -38.34 4.85 18.48
C LEU A 613 -37.15 3.89 18.65
N ASN A 614 -36.46 3.92 19.79
CA ASN A 614 -35.29 3.05 20.02
C ASN A 614 -35.68 1.57 20.10
N THR A 615 -36.87 1.28 20.62
CA THR A 615 -37.42 -0.08 20.60
C THR A 615 -37.64 -0.56 19.17
N LEU A 616 -38.22 0.26 18.30
CA LEU A 616 -38.40 -0.12 16.89
C LEU A 616 -37.08 -0.27 16.12
N LYS A 617 -36.07 0.56 16.42
CA LYS A 617 -34.73 0.42 15.83
C LYS A 617 -34.05 -0.88 16.23
N ALA A 618 -34.18 -1.30 17.49
CA ALA A 618 -33.69 -2.60 17.95
C ALA A 618 -34.44 -3.76 17.26
N VAL A 619 -35.77 -3.69 17.23
CA VAL A 619 -36.61 -4.69 16.54
C VAL A 619 -36.28 -4.79 15.06
N GLN A 620 -36.01 -3.65 14.39
CA GLN A 620 -35.57 -3.63 12.99
C GLN A 620 -34.26 -4.41 12.78
N ARG A 621 -33.25 -4.21 13.65
CA ARG A 621 -31.99 -4.97 13.58
C ARG A 621 -32.21 -6.45 13.89
N MET A 622 -32.99 -6.77 14.92
CA MET A 622 -33.34 -8.16 15.27
C MET A 622 -33.99 -8.90 14.10
N LEU A 623 -34.95 -8.26 13.41
CA LEU A 623 -35.56 -8.83 12.20
C LEU A 623 -34.56 -8.99 11.05
N SER A 624 -33.69 -7.98 10.84
CA SER A 624 -32.66 -8.02 9.79
C SER A 624 -31.72 -9.22 9.96
N ARG A 625 -31.37 -9.55 11.20
CA ARG A 625 -30.53 -10.72 11.53
C ARG A 625 -31.23 -12.05 11.25
N LEU A 626 -32.56 -12.09 11.23
CA LEU A 626 -33.35 -13.24 10.79
C LEU A 626 -33.63 -13.23 9.28
N GLY A 627 -32.99 -12.34 8.51
CA GLY A 627 -33.20 -12.21 7.06
C GLY A 627 -34.51 -11.50 6.67
N ILE A 628 -35.15 -10.79 7.62
CA ILE A 628 -36.41 -10.06 7.44
C ILE A 628 -36.14 -8.55 7.46
N ILE A 629 -36.20 -7.89 6.31
CA ILE A 629 -35.98 -6.44 6.24
C ILE A 629 -37.29 -5.69 6.47
N ALA A 630 -37.29 -4.77 7.44
CA ALA A 630 -38.43 -3.94 7.80
C ALA A 630 -38.12 -2.45 7.58
N THR A 631 -39.14 -1.67 7.21
CA THR A 631 -39.05 -0.21 7.00
C THR A 631 -39.62 0.52 8.21
N LEU A 632 -38.85 1.43 8.80
CA LEU A 632 -39.26 2.25 9.94
C LEU A 632 -39.76 3.62 9.48
N TYR A 633 -41.02 3.92 9.80
CA TYR A 633 -41.62 5.23 9.56
C TYR A 633 -41.76 6.00 10.87
N GLU A 634 -41.01 7.10 10.97
CA GLU A 634 -41.08 7.98 12.12
C GLU A 634 -42.31 8.91 12.08
N ASN A 635 -42.88 9.24 13.24
CA ASN A 635 -43.95 10.23 13.39
C ASN A 635 -45.18 10.02 12.49
N ARG A 636 -45.54 8.75 12.21
CA ARG A 636 -46.79 8.39 11.49
C ARG A 636 -48.04 9.02 12.10
N ARG A 637 -47.99 9.28 13.41
CA ARG A 637 -49.01 9.96 14.19
C ARG A 637 -48.33 10.91 15.18
N SER A 638 -48.44 12.23 14.96
CA SER A 638 -47.79 13.27 15.77
C SER A 638 -48.27 13.27 17.23
N ALA A 639 -47.41 13.71 18.16
CA ALA A 639 -47.79 13.90 19.55
C ALA A 639 -48.96 14.91 19.66
N GLY A 640 -49.89 14.66 20.57
CA GLY A 640 -51.04 15.53 20.79
C GLY A 640 -52.16 14.88 21.58
N ASP A 641 -53.14 15.67 21.98
CA ASP A 641 -54.31 15.17 22.70
C ASP A 641 -55.22 14.39 21.75
N ARG A 642 -55.58 13.18 22.16
CA ARG A 642 -56.51 12.33 21.43
C ARG A 642 -57.59 11.84 22.35
N LEU A 643 -58.81 11.79 21.82
CA LEU A 643 -59.93 11.15 22.50
C LEU A 643 -59.69 9.63 22.47
N LEU A 644 -59.31 9.06 23.60
CA LEU A 644 -59.20 7.61 23.79
C LEU A 644 -60.26 7.15 24.81
N PRO A 645 -60.75 5.91 24.72
CA PRO A 645 -61.69 5.38 25.70
C PRO A 645 -61.05 5.34 27.09
N ASN A 646 -61.70 5.94 28.09
CA ASN A 646 -61.32 5.81 29.50
C ASN A 646 -61.73 4.42 30.06
N SER A 647 -61.54 4.21 31.36
CA SER A 647 -61.93 2.97 32.07
C SER A 647 -63.42 2.60 31.90
N ASP A 648 -64.28 3.59 31.65
CA ASP A 648 -65.72 3.43 31.42
C ASP A 648 -66.09 3.38 29.92
N ARG A 649 -65.07 3.27 29.04
CA ARG A 649 -65.18 3.28 27.57
C ARG A 649 -65.76 4.57 26.97
N GLN A 650 -65.80 5.65 27.73
CA GLN A 650 -66.16 6.98 27.25
C GLN A 650 -64.93 7.66 26.66
N LEU A 651 -65.11 8.41 25.57
CA LEU A 651 -64.01 9.16 24.95
C LEU A 651 -63.56 10.29 25.89
N ALA A 652 -62.32 10.22 26.37
CA ALA A 652 -61.68 11.23 27.18
C ALA A 652 -60.37 11.71 26.51
N PRO A 653 -59.95 12.96 26.69
CA PRO A 653 -58.69 13.45 26.14
C PRO A 653 -57.49 12.82 26.87
N TYR A 654 -56.59 12.21 26.12
CA TYR A 654 -55.31 11.67 26.59
C TYR A 654 -54.17 12.29 25.80
N ALA A 655 -53.16 12.81 26.51
CA ALA A 655 -51.92 13.28 25.92
C ALA A 655 -51.14 12.08 25.33
N CYS A 656 -51.18 11.93 24.01
CA CYS A 656 -50.50 10.85 23.31
C CYS A 656 -49.11 11.29 22.86
N LYS A 657 -48.09 10.46 23.13
CA LYS A 657 -46.77 10.61 22.51
C LYS A 657 -46.87 10.37 21.00
N ALA A 658 -45.86 10.82 20.25
CA ALA A 658 -45.73 10.47 18.84
C ALA A 658 -45.69 8.94 18.69
N GLN A 659 -46.29 8.44 17.61
CA GLN A 659 -46.22 7.02 17.26
C GLN A 659 -45.52 6.84 15.92
N HIS A 660 -44.66 5.82 15.91
CA HIS A 660 -43.84 5.36 14.81
C HIS A 660 -44.35 3.98 14.38
N GLU A 661 -44.14 3.59 13.12
CA GLU A 661 -44.52 2.26 12.63
C GLU A 661 -43.33 1.56 11.99
N LEU A 662 -43.10 0.31 12.38
CA LEU A 662 -42.20 -0.61 11.70
C LEU A 662 -43.03 -1.53 10.79
N VAL A 663 -42.68 -1.61 9.50
CA VAL A 663 -43.49 -2.25 8.47
C VAL A 663 -42.69 -3.36 7.77
N ILE A 664 -43.21 -4.57 7.81
CA ILE A 664 -42.72 -5.73 7.04
C ILE A 664 -43.62 -5.91 5.82
N ALA A 665 -43.01 -6.00 4.65
CA ALA A 665 -43.70 -6.14 3.36
C ALA A 665 -42.84 -6.99 2.41
N LYS A 666 -43.27 -7.10 1.14
CA LYS A 666 -42.56 -7.86 0.09
C LYS A 666 -42.45 -9.36 0.43
N ASP A 667 -41.54 -10.07 -0.21
CA ASP A 667 -41.24 -11.47 0.09
C ASP A 667 -40.70 -11.69 1.52
N ASN A 668 -40.44 -10.65 2.33
CA ASN A 668 -40.12 -10.82 3.76
C ASN A 668 -41.32 -11.36 4.59
N LEU A 669 -42.56 -11.23 4.10
CA LEU A 669 -43.76 -11.72 4.79
C LEU A 669 -43.79 -13.23 5.02
N PRO A 670 -43.54 -14.11 4.01
CA PRO A 670 -43.43 -15.54 4.24
C PRO A 670 -42.25 -15.90 5.16
N TYR A 671 -41.10 -15.22 5.06
CA TYR A 671 -39.99 -15.43 6.00
C TYR A 671 -40.37 -15.04 7.44
N PHE A 672 -41.12 -13.95 7.61
CA PHE A 672 -41.69 -13.58 8.91
C PHE A 672 -42.66 -14.65 9.41
N GLN A 673 -43.59 -15.13 8.57
CA GLN A 673 -44.55 -16.18 8.96
C GLN A 673 -43.84 -17.46 9.43
N GLN A 674 -42.75 -17.84 8.75
CA GLN A 674 -41.97 -19.04 9.07
C GLN A 674 -41.09 -18.88 10.31
N SER A 675 -40.39 -17.75 10.42
CA SER A 675 -39.32 -17.57 11.42
C SER A 675 -39.84 -16.98 12.73
N VAL A 676 -40.85 -16.10 12.67
CA VAL A 676 -41.41 -15.40 13.84
C VAL A 676 -42.88 -15.77 14.02
N GLY A 677 -43.72 -15.56 13.00
CA GLY A 677 -45.13 -15.92 13.01
C GLY A 677 -45.97 -15.13 14.03
N PHE A 678 -47.19 -15.62 14.26
CA PHE A 678 -48.10 -15.14 15.30
C PHE A 678 -48.60 -16.35 16.09
N GLN A 679 -48.60 -16.26 17.42
CA GLN A 679 -49.33 -17.21 18.26
C GLN A 679 -50.81 -16.81 18.37
N GLU A 680 -51.12 -15.51 18.20
CA GLU A 680 -52.50 -15.02 18.22
C GLU A 680 -53.27 -15.57 17.00
N PRO A 681 -54.33 -16.38 17.20
CA PRO A 681 -54.93 -17.16 16.12
C PRO A 681 -55.52 -16.31 14.99
N HIS A 682 -56.11 -15.15 15.31
CA HIS A 682 -56.75 -14.29 14.30
C HIS A 682 -55.68 -13.60 13.43
N LYS A 683 -54.58 -13.13 14.00
CA LYS A 683 -53.43 -12.53 13.30
C LYS A 683 -52.74 -13.57 12.42
N ALA A 684 -52.52 -14.78 12.96
CA ALA A 684 -51.94 -15.90 12.23
C ALA A 684 -52.78 -16.28 10.99
N GLN A 685 -54.10 -16.49 11.20
CA GLN A 685 -55.03 -16.80 10.12
C GLN A 685 -55.10 -15.67 9.09
N LYS A 686 -55.17 -14.41 9.54
CA LYS A 686 -55.23 -13.26 8.64
C LYS A 686 -53.98 -13.12 7.76
N LEU A 687 -52.79 -13.42 8.29
CA LEU A 687 -51.55 -13.43 7.50
C LEU A 687 -51.56 -14.59 6.50
N ASP A 688 -51.96 -15.80 6.93
CA ASP A 688 -52.05 -16.99 6.09
C ASP A 688 -53.01 -16.79 4.91
N GLU A 689 -54.21 -16.30 5.17
CA GLU A 689 -55.21 -15.97 4.13
C GLU A 689 -54.69 -14.89 3.17
N ALA A 690 -54.03 -13.86 3.70
CA ALA A 690 -53.49 -12.79 2.89
C ALA A 690 -52.37 -13.29 1.96
N LEU A 691 -51.52 -14.22 2.41
CA LEU A 691 -50.45 -14.82 1.62
C LEU A 691 -50.98 -15.82 0.58
N LYS A 692 -51.91 -16.71 0.97
CA LYS A 692 -52.57 -17.65 0.03
C LYS A 692 -53.33 -16.95 -1.09
N GLY A 693 -53.79 -15.73 -0.84
CA GLY A 693 -54.50 -14.92 -1.82
C GLY A 693 -53.63 -14.39 -2.99
N TYR A 694 -52.30 -14.39 -2.88
CA TYR A 694 -51.42 -13.85 -3.93
C TYR A 694 -51.36 -14.77 -5.16
N LYS A 695 -51.83 -14.28 -6.32
CA LYS A 695 -51.73 -14.99 -7.61
C LYS A 695 -50.36 -14.87 -8.30
N ARG A 696 -49.56 -13.90 -7.90
CA ARG A 696 -48.19 -13.65 -8.39
C ARG A 696 -47.23 -13.68 -7.21
N HIS A 697 -45.97 -14.03 -7.46
CA HIS A 697 -44.94 -13.94 -6.43
C HIS A 697 -44.84 -12.52 -5.88
N LEU A 698 -44.65 -12.42 -4.56
CA LEU A 698 -44.35 -11.15 -3.89
C LEU A 698 -43.05 -10.56 -4.46
N ASN A 699 -42.96 -9.23 -4.47
CA ASN A 699 -41.73 -8.54 -4.88
C ASN A 699 -40.57 -9.04 -4.01
N ARG A 700 -39.45 -9.39 -4.64
CA ARG A 700 -38.25 -9.86 -3.94
C ARG A 700 -37.56 -8.74 -3.16
N GLU A 701 -37.14 -8.99 -1.92
CA GLU A 701 -36.27 -8.08 -1.19
C GLU A 701 -34.85 -8.07 -1.78
N ARG A 702 -34.31 -6.87 -1.95
CA ARG A 702 -33.01 -6.61 -2.59
C ARG A 702 -31.91 -6.31 -1.59
N PHE A 703 -32.22 -6.36 -0.29
CA PHE A 703 -31.26 -6.10 0.80
C PHE A 703 -30.49 -4.80 0.58
N ALA A 704 -31.19 -3.75 0.15
CA ALA A 704 -30.60 -2.47 -0.18
C ALA A 704 -31.47 -1.35 0.38
N VAL A 705 -30.83 -0.37 1.01
CA VAL A 705 -31.47 0.78 1.66
C VAL A 705 -30.96 2.07 1.04
N THR A 706 -31.76 3.13 1.15
CA THR A 706 -31.53 4.40 0.46
C THR A 706 -30.97 5.41 1.43
N VAL A 707 -29.81 5.99 1.14
CA VAL A 707 -29.19 7.05 1.92
C VAL A 707 -30.14 8.25 1.99
N ALA A 708 -30.48 8.67 3.20
CA ALA A 708 -31.26 9.88 3.44
C ALA A 708 -30.36 11.08 3.74
N ALA A 709 -29.38 10.90 4.61
CA ALA A 709 -28.44 11.93 5.00
C ALA A 709 -27.15 11.34 5.59
N LEU A 710 -26.08 12.11 5.46
CA LEU A 710 -24.82 11.92 6.18
C LEU A 710 -24.51 13.22 6.92
N GLU A 711 -24.51 13.17 8.26
CA GLU A 711 -24.38 14.38 9.10
C GLU A 711 -23.14 14.29 9.97
N ALA A 712 -22.35 15.37 10.06
CA ALA A 712 -21.24 15.43 11.02
C ALA A 712 -21.77 15.23 12.46
N ASN A 713 -21.11 14.37 13.22
CA ASN A 713 -21.60 13.86 14.51
C ASN A 713 -20.52 13.82 15.60
N GLY A 714 -19.71 14.87 15.66
CA GLY A 714 -18.69 15.08 16.69
C GLY A 714 -17.42 14.28 16.47
N VAL A 715 -16.59 14.22 17.51
CA VAL A 715 -15.32 13.48 17.53
C VAL A 715 -15.38 12.49 18.69
N GLU A 716 -15.22 11.19 18.42
CA GLU A 716 -15.35 10.13 19.42
C GLU A 716 -14.31 9.02 19.18
N ALA A 717 -14.08 8.18 20.20
CA ALA A 717 -13.36 6.93 20.06
C ALA A 717 -14.04 6.03 19.01
N VAL A 718 -13.26 5.58 18.02
CA VAL A 718 -13.71 4.67 16.98
C VAL A 718 -12.85 3.41 16.98
N TYR A 719 -13.39 2.34 16.43
CA TYR A 719 -12.83 0.99 16.50
C TYR A 719 -12.97 0.31 15.15
N ASP A 720 -12.14 -0.68 14.91
CA ASP A 720 -12.17 -1.47 13.69
C ASP A 720 -11.81 -2.94 13.94
N CYS A 721 -12.07 -3.83 12.98
CA CYS A 721 -11.64 -5.22 13.00
C CYS A 721 -11.27 -5.71 11.60
N THR A 722 -10.45 -6.74 11.51
CA THR A 722 -10.12 -7.40 10.24
C THR A 722 -10.81 -8.75 10.16
N VAL A 723 -11.64 -8.95 9.11
CA VAL A 723 -12.24 -10.26 8.75
C VAL A 723 -11.52 -10.82 7.51
N PRO A 724 -10.58 -11.76 7.65
CA PRO A 724 -9.89 -12.38 6.52
C PRO A 724 -10.87 -13.18 5.65
N GLY A 725 -10.72 -13.08 4.33
CA GLY A 725 -11.60 -13.73 3.36
C GLY A 725 -12.55 -12.73 2.70
N PRO A 726 -13.76 -12.49 3.24
CA PRO A 726 -14.77 -11.65 2.60
C PRO A 726 -14.45 -10.15 2.66
N ALA A 727 -13.42 -9.75 3.43
CA ALA A 727 -12.98 -8.37 3.58
C ALA A 727 -14.07 -7.38 3.99
N CYS A 728 -15.08 -7.83 4.74
CA CYS A 728 -16.17 -7.02 5.26
C CYS A 728 -16.80 -7.64 6.51
N PHE A 729 -17.58 -6.85 7.24
CA PHE A 729 -18.30 -7.27 8.45
C PHE A 729 -19.66 -6.57 8.60
N ASP A 730 -20.49 -7.09 9.50
CA ASP A 730 -21.81 -6.51 9.83
C ASP A 730 -21.66 -5.27 10.72
N ALA A 731 -22.21 -4.14 10.27
CA ALA A 731 -22.28 -2.91 11.05
C ALA A 731 -23.73 -2.40 11.12
N ASN A 732 -24.45 -2.75 12.19
CA ASN A 732 -25.89 -2.48 12.36
C ASN A 732 -26.77 -3.04 11.22
N GLY A 733 -26.37 -4.13 10.56
CA GLY A 733 -27.04 -4.71 9.39
C GLY A 733 -26.45 -4.28 8.04
N LEU A 734 -25.67 -3.20 8.00
CA LEU A 734 -25.01 -2.71 6.78
C LEU A 734 -23.73 -3.47 6.49
N VAL A 735 -23.42 -3.62 5.20
CA VAL A 735 -22.18 -4.26 4.74
C VAL A 735 -21.05 -3.23 4.78
N ALA A 736 -20.19 -3.33 5.80
CA ALA A 736 -19.04 -2.46 6.03
C ALA A 736 -17.75 -3.15 5.58
N HIS A 737 -16.89 -2.47 4.82
CA HIS A 737 -15.60 -3.03 4.40
C HIS A 737 -14.67 -3.19 5.61
N ASN A 738 -13.74 -4.14 5.56
CA ASN A 738 -12.58 -4.12 6.45
C ASN A 738 -11.85 -2.76 6.32
N CYS A 739 -10.90 -2.48 7.20
CA CYS A 739 -9.86 -1.53 6.82
C CYS A 739 -9.19 -1.96 5.51
N GLY A 740 -9.53 -1.23 4.45
CA GLY A 740 -8.75 -1.08 3.22
C GLY A 740 -8.24 0.35 3.22
N GLU A 741 -7.11 0.53 3.87
CA GLU A 741 -6.34 1.75 3.95
C GLU A 741 -6.06 2.34 2.57
N ILE A 742 -5.89 3.66 2.57
CA ILE A 742 -5.03 4.32 1.61
C ILE A 742 -3.66 3.62 1.71
N ILE A 743 -3.32 2.83 0.70
CA ILE A 743 -1.96 2.37 0.47
C ILE A 743 -1.10 3.63 0.50
N GLY A 744 0.03 3.63 1.22
CA GLY A 744 1.01 4.71 1.08
C GLY A 744 1.28 4.96 -0.41
N GLU A 745 0.69 6.05 -0.91
CA GLU A 745 0.65 6.44 -2.31
C GLU A 745 1.20 7.85 -2.40
N ASN A 746 1.72 8.23 -3.57
CA ASN A 746 2.36 9.54 -3.73
C ASN A 746 3.43 9.78 -2.66
N PHE A 747 4.53 9.02 -2.67
CA PHE A 747 5.58 9.15 -1.65
C PHE A 747 6.99 9.17 -2.23
N HIS A 748 7.94 9.63 -1.42
CA HIS A 748 9.38 9.51 -1.67
C HIS A 748 10.00 8.44 -0.76
N CYS A 749 10.90 7.63 -1.30
CA CYS A 749 11.64 6.66 -0.49
C CYS A 749 12.72 7.37 0.35
N ASN A 750 12.68 7.17 1.66
CA ASN A 750 13.61 7.79 2.62
C ASN A 750 14.47 6.69 3.27
N LEU A 751 15.71 6.55 2.80
CA LEU A 751 16.53 5.37 3.05
C LEU A 751 17.84 5.69 3.78
N ALA A 752 18.24 4.78 4.66
CA ALA A 752 19.60 4.64 5.18
C ALA A 752 20.03 3.19 5.03
N GLU A 753 21.34 2.92 5.12
CA GLU A 753 21.90 1.59 4.90
C GLU A 753 22.97 1.23 5.92
N VAL A 754 22.78 0.10 6.59
CA VAL A 754 23.75 -0.51 7.50
C VAL A 754 24.64 -1.50 6.75
N HIS A 755 25.95 -1.39 6.88
CA HIS A 755 26.92 -2.26 6.21
C HIS A 755 27.32 -3.40 7.15
N LEU A 756 26.56 -4.50 7.10
CA LEU A 756 26.70 -5.63 8.04
C LEU A 756 28.08 -6.27 7.98
N ASN A 757 28.73 -6.28 6.81
CA ASN A 757 30.08 -6.83 6.65
C ASN A 757 31.17 -6.04 7.39
N GLN A 758 30.85 -4.87 7.95
CA GLN A 758 31.72 -4.07 8.82
C GLN A 758 31.41 -4.25 10.30
N LEU A 759 30.42 -5.08 10.64
CA LEU A 759 29.98 -5.33 12.00
C LEU A 759 30.47 -6.69 12.46
N ASP A 760 30.89 -6.77 13.73
CA ASP A 760 31.15 -8.05 14.38
C ASP A 760 29.81 -8.74 14.72
N PRO A 761 29.56 -9.97 14.23
CA PRO A 761 28.34 -10.71 14.55
C PRO A 761 28.08 -10.93 16.03
N PHE A 762 29.12 -10.88 16.87
CA PHE A 762 29.02 -11.14 18.31
C PHE A 762 29.03 -9.86 19.15
N ASP A 763 29.25 -8.68 18.53
CA ASP A 763 29.13 -7.36 19.19
C ASP A 763 27.75 -6.75 18.95
N PHE A 764 26.77 -7.17 19.77
CA PHE A 764 25.40 -6.66 19.69
C PHE A 764 25.30 -5.15 19.94
N LYS A 765 26.21 -4.56 20.71
CA LYS A 765 26.18 -3.12 20.98
C LYS A 765 26.59 -2.33 19.73
N GLN A 766 27.61 -2.79 19.03
CA GLN A 766 28.00 -2.21 17.75
C GLN A 766 26.90 -2.33 16.69
N GLN A 767 26.22 -3.47 16.65
CA GLN A 767 25.06 -3.66 15.77
C GLN A 767 23.94 -2.67 16.10
N GLU A 768 23.56 -2.58 17.38
CA GLU A 768 22.56 -1.62 17.85
C GLU A 768 22.92 -0.17 17.49
N ASP A 769 24.18 0.24 17.71
CA ASP A 769 24.68 1.57 17.37
C ASP A 769 24.54 1.85 15.86
N ALA A 770 24.87 0.89 14.99
CA ALA A 770 24.79 1.04 13.53
C ALA A 770 23.34 1.16 13.03
N PHE A 771 22.42 0.35 13.56
CA PHE A 771 20.99 0.43 13.23
C PHE A 771 20.33 1.68 13.84
N THR A 772 20.77 2.12 15.03
CA THR A 772 20.34 3.39 15.65
C THR A 772 20.75 4.58 14.78
N ALA A 773 22.00 4.59 14.28
CA ALA A 773 22.46 5.61 13.34
C ALA A 773 21.62 5.63 12.05
N GLY A 774 21.33 4.45 11.47
CA GLY A 774 20.48 4.36 10.28
C GLY A 774 19.07 4.90 10.52
N ALA A 775 18.47 4.56 11.67
CA ALA A 775 17.16 5.05 12.11
C ALA A 775 17.13 6.57 12.30
N LEU A 776 18.11 7.15 12.98
CA LEU A 776 18.21 8.60 13.17
C LEU A 776 18.39 9.33 11.84
N SER A 777 19.18 8.77 10.91
CA SER A 777 19.38 9.37 9.60
C SER A 777 18.08 9.51 8.82
N VAL A 778 17.22 8.48 8.78
CA VAL A 778 15.94 8.57 8.07
C VAL A 778 14.92 9.42 8.83
N ALA A 779 14.91 9.35 10.16
CA ALA A 779 13.98 10.12 10.99
C ALA A 779 14.27 11.63 10.91
N ALA A 780 15.54 12.04 10.77
CA ALA A 780 15.92 13.43 10.55
C ALA A 780 15.20 14.07 9.35
N LEU A 781 15.10 13.35 8.23
CA LEU A 781 14.44 13.81 7.00
C LEU A 781 12.91 13.93 7.13
N LEU A 782 12.30 13.39 8.19
CA LEU A 782 10.87 13.56 8.45
C LEU A 782 10.49 15.01 8.78
N ASN A 783 11.44 15.84 9.22
CA ASN A 783 11.22 17.27 9.48
C ASN A 783 11.00 18.10 8.21
N HIS A 784 11.34 17.59 7.04
CA HIS A 784 11.12 18.29 5.78
C HIS A 784 9.63 18.36 5.41
N ARG A 785 9.21 19.51 4.85
CA ARG A 785 7.88 19.70 4.26
C ARG A 785 7.96 19.80 2.74
N PHE A 786 7.23 18.94 2.04
CA PHE A 786 7.17 18.94 0.58
C PHE A 786 6.37 20.12 0.05
N ALA A 787 6.86 20.74 -1.03
CA ALA A 787 6.15 21.79 -1.75
C ALA A 787 4.99 21.25 -2.60
N GLU A 788 5.08 19.99 -3.04
CA GLU A 788 4.04 19.32 -3.81
C GLU A 788 2.98 18.72 -2.86
N PRO A 789 1.71 19.16 -2.93
CA PRO A 789 0.68 18.79 -1.96
C PRO A 789 0.46 17.28 -1.81
N ARG A 790 0.46 16.50 -2.91
CA ARG A 790 0.23 15.04 -2.84
C ARG A 790 1.30 14.32 -2.00
N TYR A 791 2.57 14.75 -2.11
CA TYR A 791 3.66 14.19 -1.32
C TYR A 791 3.62 14.66 0.14
N GLN A 792 3.18 15.89 0.39
CA GLN A 792 3.03 16.41 1.75
C GLN A 792 1.88 15.71 2.48
N GLN A 793 0.74 15.52 1.82
CA GLN A 793 -0.39 14.77 2.36
C GLN A 793 0.03 13.34 2.71
N SER A 794 0.67 12.63 1.77
CA SER A 794 1.19 11.28 2.02
C SER A 794 2.14 11.22 3.22
N ARG A 795 3.05 12.20 3.37
CA ARG A 795 3.94 12.32 4.54
C ARG A 795 3.18 12.51 5.86
N GLU A 796 2.06 13.21 5.87
CA GLU A 796 1.23 13.44 7.06
C GLU A 796 0.35 12.23 7.41
N GLU A 797 -0.03 11.44 6.41
CA GLU A 797 -0.85 10.23 6.55
C GLU A 797 0.00 9.01 6.93
N ASP A 798 1.02 8.68 6.14
CA ASP A 798 1.98 7.59 6.39
C ASP A 798 3.42 8.09 6.12
N PRO A 799 4.12 8.60 7.15
CA PRO A 799 5.51 8.98 7.02
C PRO A 799 6.34 7.79 6.52
N ILE A 800 6.93 7.89 5.33
CA ILE A 800 7.75 6.81 4.78
C ILE A 800 9.20 6.93 5.25
N VAL A 801 9.70 5.88 5.90
CA VAL A 801 11.13 5.66 6.20
C VAL A 801 11.51 4.20 5.94
N GLY A 802 12.78 3.95 5.62
CA GLY A 802 13.28 2.61 5.35
C GLY A 802 14.76 2.46 5.71
N VAL A 803 15.03 1.90 6.88
CA VAL A 803 16.39 1.46 7.23
C VAL A 803 16.65 0.14 6.52
N SER A 804 17.65 0.15 5.65
CA SER A 804 18.15 -1.00 4.91
C SER A 804 19.44 -1.51 5.51
N PHE A 805 19.85 -2.68 5.06
CA PHE A 805 21.20 -3.18 5.25
C PHE A 805 21.78 -3.73 3.94
N THR A 806 23.08 -3.98 3.95
CA THR A 806 23.82 -4.67 2.90
C THR A 806 24.86 -5.61 3.52
N GLY A 807 25.31 -6.63 2.80
CA GLY A 807 26.28 -7.61 3.28
C GLY A 807 25.71 -8.69 4.22
N LEU A 808 24.39 -8.95 4.18
CA LEU A 808 23.77 -9.93 5.08
C LEU A 808 24.34 -11.34 4.87
N PHE A 809 24.51 -11.75 3.61
CA PHE A 809 25.08 -13.05 3.30
C PHE A 809 26.49 -13.18 3.89
N ASP A 810 27.33 -12.16 3.69
CA ASP A 810 28.69 -12.13 4.24
C ASP A 810 28.70 -12.22 5.77
N PHE A 811 27.80 -11.48 6.42
CA PHE A 811 27.64 -11.46 7.87
C PHE A 811 27.23 -12.84 8.42
N PHE A 812 26.28 -13.54 7.79
CA PHE A 812 25.87 -14.86 8.25
C PHE A 812 26.89 -15.96 7.98
N VAL A 813 27.68 -15.86 6.90
CA VAL A 813 28.83 -16.77 6.72
C VAL A 813 29.84 -16.60 7.85
N GLN A 814 30.11 -15.36 8.28
CA GLN A 814 31.00 -15.10 9.41
C GLN A 814 30.40 -15.55 10.74
N ALA A 815 29.10 -15.34 10.96
CA ALA A 815 28.41 -15.69 12.19
C ALA A 815 28.25 -17.21 12.38
N PHE A 816 27.95 -17.94 11.30
CA PHE A 816 27.55 -19.35 11.36
C PHE A 816 28.57 -20.31 10.73
N GLY A 817 29.57 -19.80 10.02
CA GLY A 817 30.66 -20.57 9.43
C GLY A 817 30.27 -21.36 8.17
N VAL A 818 31.20 -22.17 7.68
CA VAL A 818 31.09 -22.90 6.41
C VAL A 818 29.98 -23.96 6.42
N GLU A 819 29.55 -24.44 7.59
CA GLU A 819 28.41 -25.37 7.69
C GLU A 819 27.10 -24.74 7.20
N TRP A 820 26.90 -23.45 7.46
CA TRP A 820 25.75 -22.70 6.95
C TRP A 820 25.80 -22.58 5.42
N LEU A 821 26.98 -22.37 4.83
CA LEU A 821 27.17 -22.40 3.38
C LEU A 821 26.88 -23.77 2.77
N ARG A 822 27.32 -24.86 3.42
CA ARG A 822 27.03 -26.23 2.96
C ARG A 822 25.55 -26.55 3.01
N TRP A 823 24.85 -26.06 4.04
CA TRP A 823 23.40 -26.17 4.15
C TRP A 823 22.67 -25.37 3.05
N TRP A 824 23.17 -24.17 2.73
CA TRP A 824 22.72 -23.39 1.58
C TRP A 824 22.85 -24.13 0.25
N ALA A 825 24.01 -24.74 0.00
CA ALA A 825 24.28 -25.51 -1.20
C ALA A 825 23.32 -26.70 -1.39
N GLN A 826 22.74 -27.20 -0.30
CA GLN A 826 21.73 -28.28 -0.31
C GLN A 826 20.29 -27.78 -0.54
N GLY A 827 20.10 -26.48 -0.77
CA GLY A 827 18.77 -25.89 -0.98
C GLY A 827 18.08 -25.41 0.31
N ARG A 828 18.84 -25.20 1.40
CA ARG A 828 18.32 -24.77 2.71
C ARG A 828 17.20 -25.67 3.29
N PRO A 829 17.36 -27.01 3.32
CA PRO A 829 16.30 -27.92 3.78
C PRO A 829 15.99 -27.77 5.28
N ASP A 830 14.73 -27.98 5.66
CA ASP A 830 14.21 -27.95 7.04
C ASP A 830 14.60 -29.21 7.86
N THR A 831 15.90 -29.52 7.87
CA THR A 831 16.49 -30.47 8.83
C THR A 831 16.56 -29.83 10.22
N VAL A 832 16.78 -30.61 11.29
CA VAL A 832 16.94 -30.07 12.66
C VAL A 832 17.96 -28.93 12.70
N LYS A 833 19.15 -29.13 12.10
CA LYS A 833 20.20 -28.12 12.01
C LYS A 833 19.82 -26.94 11.11
N GLY A 834 19.05 -27.19 10.04
CA GLY A 834 18.53 -26.15 9.15
C GLY A 834 17.54 -25.22 9.86
N LEU A 835 16.64 -25.78 10.68
CA LEU A 835 15.71 -25.02 11.50
C LEU A 835 16.45 -24.18 12.56
N GLU A 836 17.50 -24.73 13.18
CA GLU A 836 18.37 -23.95 14.09
C GLU A 836 19.04 -22.76 13.38
N PHE A 837 19.48 -22.94 12.12
CA PHE A 837 20.02 -21.83 11.34
C PHE A 837 18.95 -20.77 11.04
N LYS A 838 17.76 -21.17 10.58
CA LYS A 838 16.65 -20.23 10.31
C LYS A 838 16.24 -19.47 11.57
N GLU A 839 16.18 -20.14 12.72
CA GLU A 839 15.88 -19.49 14.00
C GLU A 839 16.93 -18.43 14.37
N LYS A 840 18.22 -18.74 14.21
CA LYS A 840 19.30 -17.76 14.44
C LYS A 840 19.25 -16.60 13.45
N GLU A 841 19.01 -16.87 12.16
CA GLU A 841 18.79 -15.82 11.15
C GLU A 841 17.65 -14.89 11.57
N GLN A 842 16.52 -15.46 12.00
CA GLN A 842 15.36 -14.72 12.50
C GLN A 842 15.70 -13.87 13.72
N GLN A 843 16.47 -14.38 14.68
CA GLN A 843 16.86 -13.65 15.90
C GLN A 843 17.60 -12.35 15.57
N TYR A 844 18.60 -12.38 14.67
CA TYR A 844 19.29 -11.18 14.23
C TYR A 844 18.35 -10.19 13.51
N LEU A 845 17.60 -10.70 12.54
CA LEU A 845 16.68 -9.89 11.73
C LEU A 845 15.62 -9.19 12.59
N SER A 846 15.02 -9.93 13.53
CA SER A 846 13.99 -9.39 14.43
C SER A 846 14.57 -8.37 15.40
N TYR A 847 15.75 -8.65 15.97
CA TYR A 847 16.43 -7.71 16.86
C TYR A 847 16.73 -6.37 16.19
N TRP A 848 17.28 -6.39 14.96
CA TRP A 848 17.55 -5.16 14.22
C TRP A 848 16.27 -4.40 13.87
N LYS A 849 15.20 -5.11 13.49
CA LYS A 849 13.89 -4.51 13.25
C LYS A 849 13.35 -3.78 14.49
N GLU A 850 13.44 -4.42 15.65
CA GLU A 850 13.03 -3.84 16.94
C GLU A 850 13.83 -2.58 17.27
N VAL A 851 15.15 -2.61 17.11
CA VAL A 851 16.02 -1.44 17.32
C VAL A 851 15.58 -0.28 16.43
N VAL A 852 15.38 -0.52 15.13
CA VAL A 852 14.95 0.51 14.18
C VAL A 852 13.61 1.10 14.58
N HIS A 853 12.60 0.26 14.82
CA HIS A 853 11.26 0.73 15.20
C HIS A 853 11.31 1.56 16.48
N ARG A 854 11.99 1.08 17.51
CA ARG A 854 12.13 1.78 18.79
C ARG A 854 12.76 3.16 18.61
N VAL A 855 13.88 3.26 17.90
CA VAL A 855 14.62 4.53 17.71
C VAL A 855 13.82 5.52 16.87
N VAL A 856 13.24 5.07 15.76
CA VAL A 856 12.43 5.94 14.89
C VAL A 856 11.20 6.45 15.64
N TRP A 857 10.52 5.60 16.41
CA TRP A 857 9.31 5.97 17.14
C TRP A 857 9.61 6.92 18.30
N ASP A 858 10.65 6.65 19.10
CA ASP A 858 11.11 7.57 20.15
C ASP A 858 11.45 8.95 19.58
N TYR A 859 12.20 8.99 18.48
CA TYR A 859 12.50 10.23 17.79
C TYR A 859 11.23 10.94 17.34
N CYS A 860 10.29 10.24 16.70
CA CYS A 860 9.05 10.86 16.24
C CYS A 860 8.25 11.46 17.42
N ASP A 861 8.16 10.75 18.54
CA ASP A 861 7.45 11.23 19.73
C ASP A 861 8.08 12.50 20.31
N ARG A 862 9.41 12.52 20.46
CA ARG A 862 10.14 13.69 20.98
C ARG A 862 9.98 14.92 20.09
N HIS A 863 9.84 14.73 18.78
CA HIS A 863 9.72 15.80 17.81
C HIS A 863 8.26 16.14 17.42
N GLY A 864 7.27 15.49 18.02
CA GLY A 864 5.85 15.70 17.70
C GLY A 864 5.48 15.30 16.28
N LEU A 865 6.21 14.35 15.71
CA LEU A 865 5.98 13.81 14.37
C LEU A 865 5.09 12.57 14.47
N ARG A 866 4.27 12.33 13.45
CA ARG A 866 3.60 11.04 13.30
C ARG A 866 4.67 9.96 13.17
N ARG A 867 4.64 8.92 14.02
CA ARG A 867 5.54 7.78 13.80
C ARG A 867 5.22 7.14 12.44
N PRO A 868 6.15 6.48 11.76
CA PRO A 868 5.89 5.69 10.55
C PRO A 868 5.34 4.29 10.88
N ASN A 869 4.48 3.74 10.02
CA ASN A 869 3.97 2.35 10.17
C ASN A 869 5.04 1.32 9.79
N ARG A 870 5.83 1.64 8.78
CA ARG A 870 6.87 0.77 8.21
C ARG A 870 8.20 1.49 8.30
N CYS A 871 9.16 0.88 9.00
CA CYS A 871 10.47 1.49 9.23
C CYS A 871 11.64 0.81 8.53
N THR A 872 11.45 -0.44 8.08
CA THR A 872 12.51 -1.31 7.58
C THR A 872 12.22 -1.79 6.15
N THR A 873 13.26 -1.85 5.33
CA THR A 873 13.22 -2.33 3.94
C THR A 873 14.58 -2.94 3.62
N VAL A 874 14.73 -3.62 2.49
CA VAL A 874 16.06 -3.97 1.98
C VAL A 874 16.20 -3.50 0.55
N GLN A 875 17.17 -2.64 0.32
CA GLN A 875 17.63 -2.20 -0.99
C GLN A 875 18.98 -2.87 -1.30
N PRO A 876 19.13 -3.58 -2.43
CA PRO A 876 20.44 -4.05 -2.89
C PRO A 876 21.23 -2.89 -3.50
N ALA A 877 21.85 -2.04 -2.66
CA ALA A 877 22.56 -0.87 -3.15
C ALA A 877 23.89 -1.22 -3.81
N GLY A 878 23.83 -1.57 -5.10
CA GLY A 878 25.00 -2.02 -5.88
C GLY A 878 26.15 -1.02 -5.99
N THR A 879 25.96 0.28 -5.70
CA THR A 879 27.05 1.27 -5.65
C THR A 879 27.58 1.48 -4.23
N LYS A 880 26.69 1.64 -3.23
CA LYS A 880 27.13 1.87 -1.84
C LYS A 880 27.81 0.64 -1.26
N SER A 881 27.33 -0.57 -1.56
CA SER A 881 27.92 -1.81 -1.05
C SER A 881 29.39 -1.98 -1.46
N LEU A 882 29.80 -1.41 -2.60
CA LEU A 882 31.19 -1.43 -3.07
C LEU A 882 32.15 -0.58 -2.23
N LEU A 883 31.65 0.38 -1.43
CA LEU A 883 32.47 1.16 -0.52
C LEU A 883 33.05 0.30 0.63
N THR A 884 32.39 -0.81 0.97
CA THR A 884 32.85 -1.77 1.97
C THR A 884 33.13 -3.17 1.41
N GLY A 885 32.97 -3.37 0.10
CA GLY A 885 33.10 -4.69 -0.52
C GLY A 885 32.00 -5.67 -0.13
N ALA A 886 30.85 -5.18 0.31
CA ALA A 886 29.71 -5.99 0.75
C ALA A 886 28.93 -6.58 -0.44
N ALA A 887 28.41 -7.80 -0.26
CA ALA A 887 27.37 -8.33 -1.12
C ALA A 887 26.11 -7.44 -1.03
N PRO A 888 25.44 -7.11 -2.16
CA PRO A 888 24.39 -6.11 -2.18
C PRO A 888 23.11 -6.60 -1.49
N GLY A 889 22.69 -5.88 -0.44
CA GLY A 889 21.48 -6.20 0.31
C GLY A 889 21.63 -7.54 1.03
N TRP A 890 20.76 -8.49 0.67
CA TRP A 890 20.80 -9.86 1.19
C TRP A 890 21.47 -10.87 0.23
N HIS A 891 21.74 -10.47 -1.01
CA HIS A 891 22.16 -11.40 -2.06
C HIS A 891 23.48 -12.13 -1.73
N PRO A 892 23.64 -13.40 -2.13
CA PRO A 892 24.95 -14.02 -2.18
C PRO A 892 25.86 -13.28 -3.19
N PRO A 893 27.19 -13.24 -2.94
CA PRO A 893 28.11 -12.72 -3.93
C PRO A 893 28.17 -13.63 -5.17
N LYS A 894 28.60 -13.08 -6.31
CA LYS A 894 28.67 -13.82 -7.59
C LYS A 894 29.70 -14.94 -7.60
N ALA A 895 30.77 -14.78 -6.85
CA ALA A 895 31.81 -15.77 -6.62
C ALA A 895 32.61 -15.37 -5.37
N GLN A 896 33.35 -16.30 -4.79
CA GLN A 896 34.29 -16.01 -3.71
C GLN A 896 35.42 -15.07 -4.18
N ARG A 897 35.85 -15.23 -5.43
CA ARG A 897 36.88 -14.41 -6.09
C ARG A 897 36.50 -14.13 -7.53
N PHE A 898 36.64 -12.87 -7.93
CA PHE A 898 36.28 -12.43 -9.27
C PHE A 898 37.06 -11.19 -9.70
N ILE A 899 37.18 -10.99 -11.00
CA ILE A 899 37.54 -9.70 -11.59
C ILE A 899 36.27 -8.85 -11.65
N ARG A 900 36.34 -7.66 -11.07
CA ARG A 900 35.31 -6.63 -11.15
C ARG A 900 35.73 -5.60 -12.19
N ARG A 901 34.92 -5.40 -13.23
CA ARG A 901 35.17 -4.39 -14.25
C ARG A 901 34.32 -3.15 -13.99
N ILE A 902 34.95 -1.97 -13.95
CA ILE A 902 34.27 -0.68 -13.82
C ILE A 902 34.52 0.14 -15.10
N THR A 903 33.45 0.51 -15.79
CA THR A 903 33.50 1.33 -17.00
C THR A 903 33.69 2.80 -16.68
N PHE A 904 34.64 3.42 -17.36
CA PHE A 904 34.93 4.85 -17.39
C PHE A 904 35.00 5.35 -18.83
N ARG A 905 34.82 6.65 -19.04
CA ARG A 905 35.18 7.26 -20.32
C ARG A 905 36.70 7.13 -20.52
N LYS A 906 37.15 7.00 -21.77
CA LYS A 906 38.59 7.06 -22.07
C LYS A 906 39.21 8.33 -21.48
N ASN A 907 40.37 8.17 -20.83
CA ASN A 907 41.12 9.23 -20.13
C ASN A 907 40.40 9.89 -18.93
N ASP A 908 39.37 9.26 -18.35
CA ASP A 908 38.77 9.75 -17.11
C ASP A 908 39.83 9.87 -15.99
N PRO A 909 39.91 10.98 -15.24
CA PRO A 909 40.90 11.17 -14.18
C PRO A 909 40.91 10.06 -13.13
N VAL A 910 39.75 9.48 -12.82
CA VAL A 910 39.63 8.37 -11.87
C VAL A 910 40.19 7.08 -12.46
N ALA A 911 39.99 6.82 -13.76
CA ALA A 911 40.59 5.69 -14.44
C ALA A 911 42.13 5.83 -14.54
N MET A 912 42.63 7.04 -14.80
CA MET A 912 44.07 7.34 -14.75
C MET A 912 44.66 7.11 -13.36
N ALA A 913 43.93 7.52 -12.31
CA ALA A 913 44.32 7.23 -10.93
C ALA A 913 44.36 5.71 -10.66
N CYS A 914 43.45 4.93 -11.24
CA CYS A 914 43.46 3.46 -11.12
C CYS A 914 44.71 2.82 -11.74
N LEU A 915 45.19 3.34 -12.88
CA LEU A 915 46.45 2.89 -13.48
C LEU A 915 47.65 3.14 -12.56
N ASP A 916 47.75 4.35 -12.00
CA ASP A 916 48.80 4.70 -11.04
C ASP A 916 48.71 3.89 -9.73
N TYR A 917 47.51 3.45 -9.38
CA TYR A 917 47.25 2.57 -8.25
C TYR A 917 47.52 1.08 -8.56
N GLY A 918 47.86 0.74 -9.81
CA GLY A 918 48.30 -0.60 -10.24
C GLY A 918 47.24 -1.46 -10.94
N TYR A 919 46.00 -1.00 -11.05
CA TYR A 919 44.93 -1.74 -11.75
C TYR A 919 45.15 -1.75 -13.27
N SER A 920 44.69 -2.82 -13.95
CA SER A 920 44.72 -2.90 -15.41
C SER A 920 43.51 -2.19 -16.02
N ILE A 921 43.69 -1.72 -17.25
CA ILE A 921 42.62 -1.17 -18.09
C ILE A 921 42.58 -1.92 -19.41
N VAL A 922 41.37 -2.24 -19.86
CA VAL A 922 41.11 -2.84 -21.18
C VAL A 922 40.01 -2.04 -21.93
N PRO A 923 39.95 -2.08 -23.27
CA PRO A 923 38.86 -1.44 -24.02
C PRO A 923 37.48 -2.00 -23.66
N SER A 924 36.42 -1.24 -23.93
CA SER A 924 35.04 -1.69 -23.72
C SER A 924 34.66 -2.87 -24.63
N GLN A 925 33.60 -3.59 -24.27
CA GLN A 925 33.02 -4.67 -25.07
C GLN A 925 32.43 -4.15 -26.40
N SER A 926 32.14 -2.84 -26.48
CA SER A 926 31.66 -2.14 -27.68
C SER A 926 32.78 -1.64 -28.58
N ASP A 927 34.02 -1.54 -28.09
CA ASP A 927 35.14 -1.01 -28.86
C ASP A 927 35.68 -2.11 -29.79
N LYS A 928 35.35 -2.02 -31.08
CA LYS A 928 35.70 -2.99 -32.12
C LYS A 928 36.45 -2.34 -33.27
N ASP A 929 37.26 -3.12 -33.98
CA ASP A 929 37.85 -2.73 -35.26
C ASP A 929 36.82 -2.76 -36.40
N GLU A 930 37.23 -2.36 -37.60
CA GLU A 930 36.38 -2.27 -38.79
C GLU A 930 35.84 -3.64 -39.25
N THR A 931 36.46 -4.73 -38.77
CA THR A 931 36.04 -6.12 -39.04
C THR A 931 35.22 -6.73 -37.90
N GLY A 932 34.93 -5.96 -36.85
CA GLY A 932 34.12 -6.37 -35.71
C GLY A 932 34.88 -7.08 -34.58
N ASN A 933 36.22 -7.20 -34.65
CA ASN A 933 37.01 -7.78 -33.56
C ASN A 933 37.18 -6.78 -32.42
N LEU A 934 37.24 -7.27 -31.18
CA LEU A 934 37.48 -6.39 -30.03
C LEU A 934 38.87 -5.76 -30.07
N LEU A 935 38.93 -4.46 -29.81
CA LEU A 935 40.19 -3.77 -29.59
C LEU A 935 40.87 -4.34 -28.34
N ASN A 936 42.20 -4.55 -28.40
CA ASN A 936 43.00 -5.05 -27.27
C ASN A 936 43.86 -3.96 -26.62
N ASP A 937 44.14 -2.88 -27.35
CA ASP A 937 44.89 -1.74 -26.83
C ASP A 937 43.93 -0.65 -26.30
N PRO A 938 43.89 -0.37 -24.98
CA PRO A 938 43.07 0.72 -24.42
C PRO A 938 43.47 2.11 -24.94
N PHE A 939 44.69 2.27 -25.46
CA PHE A 939 45.14 3.55 -25.98
C PHE A 939 44.82 3.76 -27.47
N ASP A 940 44.28 2.74 -28.16
CA ASP A 940 43.84 2.83 -29.56
C ASP A 940 42.89 4.03 -29.75
N PRO A 941 43.08 4.88 -30.77
CA PRO A 941 42.26 6.08 -30.99
C PRO A 941 40.77 5.79 -31.15
N ARG A 942 40.39 4.57 -31.57
CA ARG A 942 39.00 4.13 -31.73
C ARG A 942 38.33 3.75 -30.40
N CYS A 943 39.11 3.52 -29.35
CA CYS A 943 38.57 3.20 -28.03
C CYS A 943 37.83 4.40 -27.46
N THR A 944 36.58 4.19 -27.06
CA THR A 944 35.70 5.23 -26.50
C THR A 944 35.60 5.15 -24.98
N GLU A 945 35.76 3.95 -24.43
CA GLU A 945 35.51 3.61 -23.03
C GLU A 945 36.58 2.66 -22.48
N TRP A 946 36.93 2.85 -21.21
CA TRP A 946 37.92 2.05 -20.50
C TRP A 946 37.26 1.21 -19.41
N LEU A 947 37.59 -0.08 -19.36
CA LEU A 947 37.21 -0.99 -18.28
C LEU A 947 38.39 -1.15 -17.33
N VAL A 948 38.28 -0.62 -16.11
CA VAL A 948 39.25 -0.88 -15.05
C VAL A 948 38.96 -2.25 -14.45
N GLU A 949 39.95 -3.15 -14.46
CA GLU A 949 39.83 -4.49 -13.91
C GLU A 949 40.42 -4.56 -12.49
N ILE A 950 39.58 -4.93 -11.53
CA ILE A 950 39.91 -4.94 -10.11
C ILE A 950 39.75 -6.38 -9.59
N PRO A 951 40.82 -7.06 -9.16
CA PRO A 951 40.68 -8.36 -8.51
C PRO A 951 40.02 -8.20 -7.14
N VAL A 952 38.95 -8.96 -6.88
CA VAL A 952 38.16 -8.91 -5.64
C VAL A 952 38.11 -10.30 -5.00
N GLU A 953 38.21 -10.34 -3.67
CA GLU A 953 37.98 -11.51 -2.83
C GLU A 953 36.98 -11.13 -1.73
N VAL A 954 35.97 -11.97 -1.51
CA VAL A 954 34.97 -11.72 -0.45
C VAL A 954 35.57 -11.99 0.94
N PRO A 955 35.11 -11.31 2.03
CA PRO A 955 35.79 -11.35 3.34
C PRO A 955 35.93 -12.74 3.97
N TRP A 956 35.06 -13.68 3.61
CA TRP A 956 35.01 -15.03 4.15
C TRP A 956 35.55 -16.10 3.18
N ALA A 957 36.07 -15.71 2.00
CA ALA A 957 36.55 -16.63 0.96
C ALA A 957 37.63 -17.61 1.45
N ASN A 958 38.40 -17.21 2.47
CA ASN A 958 39.50 -18.00 3.02
C ASN A 958 39.12 -18.88 4.22
N LEU A 959 37.83 -18.95 4.59
CA LEU A 959 37.39 -19.90 5.62
C LEU A 959 37.64 -21.35 5.16
N PRO A 960 38.14 -22.25 6.03
CA PRO A 960 38.41 -23.64 5.65
C PRO A 960 37.17 -24.34 5.08
N GLY A 961 37.25 -24.78 3.82
CA GLY A 961 36.15 -25.44 3.10
C GLY A 961 35.22 -24.52 2.31
N ALA A 962 35.39 -23.19 2.37
CA ALA A 962 34.54 -22.25 1.61
C ALA A 962 34.78 -22.32 0.09
N ASP A 963 36.01 -22.63 -0.34
CA ASP A 963 36.38 -22.79 -1.75
C ASP A 963 35.79 -24.07 -2.39
N GLU A 964 35.31 -25.02 -1.59
CA GLU A 964 34.69 -26.26 -2.06
C GLU A 964 33.22 -26.06 -2.49
N ILE A 965 32.64 -24.90 -2.21
CA ILE A 965 31.21 -24.62 -2.38
C ILE A 965 31.00 -23.70 -3.58
N GLU A 966 30.29 -24.17 -4.59
CA GLU A 966 29.99 -23.40 -5.80
C GLU A 966 28.76 -22.49 -5.58
N ILE A 967 28.96 -21.34 -4.95
CA ILE A 967 27.88 -20.41 -4.58
C ILE A 967 27.08 -19.89 -5.80
N GLU A 968 27.72 -19.81 -6.97
CA GLU A 968 27.06 -19.42 -8.21
C GLU A 968 26.01 -20.43 -8.68
N LYS A 969 26.00 -21.65 -8.12
CA LYS A 969 25.04 -22.71 -8.41
C LYS A 969 23.89 -22.80 -7.42
N PHE A 970 23.78 -21.92 -6.41
CA PHE A 970 22.67 -21.93 -5.46
C PHE A 970 21.32 -21.89 -6.16
N SER A 971 20.36 -22.73 -5.79
CA SER A 971 19.08 -22.81 -6.50
C SER A 971 18.23 -21.55 -6.33
N ALA A 972 17.32 -21.29 -7.26
CA ALA A 972 16.33 -20.22 -7.15
C ALA A 972 15.48 -20.37 -5.88
N LEU A 973 15.17 -21.61 -5.48
CA LEU A 973 14.44 -21.91 -4.24
C LEU A 973 15.23 -21.53 -2.98
N SER A 974 16.53 -21.78 -2.94
CA SER A 974 17.36 -21.37 -1.80
C SER A 974 17.43 -19.84 -1.66
N GLN A 975 17.53 -19.14 -2.79
CA GLN A 975 17.45 -17.68 -2.83
C GLN A 975 16.08 -17.17 -2.37
N PHE A 976 14.99 -17.78 -2.85
CA PHE A 976 13.63 -17.43 -2.47
C PHE A 976 13.34 -17.67 -0.98
N ASP A 977 13.77 -18.80 -0.42
CA ASP A 977 13.62 -19.11 1.01
C ASP A 977 14.33 -18.06 1.87
N PHE A 978 15.58 -17.70 1.54
CA PHE A 978 16.30 -16.67 2.28
C PHE A 978 15.73 -15.27 2.10
N TYR A 979 15.27 -14.92 0.89
CA TYR A 979 14.51 -13.70 0.65
C TYR A 979 13.27 -13.63 1.54
N MET A 980 12.50 -14.72 1.65
CA MET A 980 11.32 -14.79 2.50
C MET A 980 11.67 -14.69 3.98
N GLN A 981 12.81 -15.27 4.42
CA GLN A 981 13.32 -15.10 5.78
C GLN A 981 13.51 -13.62 6.12
N VAL A 982 14.12 -12.86 5.22
CA VAL A 982 14.33 -11.41 5.39
C VAL A 982 13.00 -10.64 5.35
N GLN A 983 12.14 -10.96 4.39
CA GLN A 983 10.83 -10.31 4.20
C GLN A 983 9.91 -10.51 5.42
N GLN A 984 9.95 -11.67 6.06
CA GLN A 984 9.12 -11.98 7.22
C GLN A 984 9.66 -11.36 8.51
N HIS A 985 10.97 -11.43 8.74
CA HIS A 985 11.53 -11.14 10.07
C HIS A 985 12.15 -9.77 10.23
N TYR A 986 12.57 -9.11 9.15
CA TYR A 986 13.15 -7.75 9.22
C TYR A 986 12.28 -6.71 8.54
N THR A 987 11.94 -6.94 7.29
CA THR A 987 11.36 -5.92 6.41
C THR A 987 9.92 -5.63 6.80
N ALA A 988 9.53 -4.35 6.82
CA ALA A 988 8.14 -3.88 6.97
C ALA A 988 7.57 -3.36 5.64
N HIS A 989 8.42 -2.86 4.74
CA HIS A 989 8.09 -2.57 3.34
C HIS A 989 8.29 -3.83 2.46
N ASN A 990 8.83 -3.67 1.24
CA ASN A 990 9.34 -4.77 0.41
C ASN A 990 10.84 -5.01 0.65
N THR A 991 11.26 -6.25 0.50
CA THR A 991 12.65 -6.70 0.38
C THR A 991 12.95 -6.76 -1.11
N SER A 992 13.69 -5.79 -1.63
CA SER A 992 14.05 -5.84 -3.05
C SER A 992 14.94 -7.05 -3.32
N ALA A 993 14.60 -7.77 -4.37
CA ALA A 993 15.17 -9.06 -4.70
C ALA A 993 15.30 -9.22 -6.21
N THR A 994 16.48 -9.61 -6.67
CA THR A 994 16.66 -10.30 -7.96
C THR A 994 16.99 -11.77 -7.69
N ILE A 995 16.08 -12.66 -8.06
CA ILE A 995 16.29 -14.12 -7.94
C ILE A 995 16.74 -14.64 -9.29
N GLU A 996 17.91 -15.28 -9.30
CA GLU A 996 18.45 -15.89 -10.50
C GLU A 996 18.03 -17.35 -10.61
N LEU A 997 17.53 -17.76 -11.77
CA LEU A 997 17.00 -19.10 -12.01
C LEU A 997 17.44 -19.68 -13.36
N ASN A 998 17.52 -21.00 -13.43
CA ASN A 998 17.57 -21.77 -14.66
C ASN A 998 16.15 -22.12 -15.16
N GLU A 999 16.04 -22.59 -16.40
CA GLU A 999 14.74 -22.93 -17.01
C GLU A 999 13.99 -24.02 -16.24
N ASP A 1000 14.69 -25.04 -15.73
CA ASP A 1000 14.11 -26.14 -14.95
C ASP A 1000 13.64 -25.72 -13.55
N GLU A 1001 13.95 -24.49 -13.12
CA GLU A 1001 13.55 -23.93 -11.84
C GLU A 1001 12.30 -23.01 -11.93
N ILE A 1002 11.74 -22.81 -13.13
CA ILE A 1002 10.56 -21.96 -13.37
C ILE A 1002 9.35 -22.45 -12.56
N GLU A 1003 8.92 -23.69 -12.75
CA GLU A 1003 7.74 -24.26 -12.09
C GLU A 1003 7.93 -24.38 -10.57
N PRO A 1004 9.08 -24.89 -10.04
CA PRO A 1004 9.32 -24.91 -8.60
C PRO A 1004 9.26 -23.52 -7.95
N LEU A 1005 9.87 -22.50 -8.56
CA LEU A 1005 9.85 -21.15 -8.02
C LEU A 1005 8.44 -20.54 -8.08
N ALA A 1006 7.71 -20.75 -9.17
CA ALA A 1006 6.32 -20.32 -9.30
C ALA A 1006 5.43 -20.91 -8.21
N GLN A 1007 5.59 -22.20 -7.92
CA GLN A 1007 4.88 -22.88 -6.83
C GLN A 1007 5.21 -22.27 -5.47
N ALA A 1008 6.48 -21.89 -5.24
CA ALA A 1008 6.91 -21.28 -3.99
C ALA A 1008 6.33 -19.87 -3.80
N ILE A 1009 6.33 -19.04 -4.86
CA ILE A 1009 5.70 -17.71 -4.87
C ILE A 1009 4.19 -17.84 -4.65
N TYR A 1010 3.52 -18.71 -5.41
CA TYR A 1010 2.09 -18.99 -5.25
C TYR A 1010 1.77 -19.40 -3.81
N GLY A 1011 2.52 -20.36 -3.25
CA GLY A 1011 2.32 -20.82 -1.89
C GLY A 1011 2.57 -19.72 -0.85
N ALA A 1012 3.55 -18.84 -1.06
CA ALA A 1012 3.80 -17.70 -0.18
C ALA A 1012 2.63 -16.69 -0.18
N ILE A 1013 2.05 -16.39 -1.35
CA ILE A 1013 0.89 -15.49 -1.46
C ILE A 1013 -0.39 -16.16 -0.93
N ALA A 1014 -0.65 -17.41 -1.33
CA ALA A 1014 -1.83 -18.16 -0.94
C ALA A 1014 -1.97 -18.30 0.57
N GLN A 1015 -0.85 -18.50 1.27
CA GLN A 1015 -0.76 -18.68 2.72
C GLN A 1015 -0.42 -17.39 3.48
N ASP A 1016 -0.44 -16.23 2.80
CA ASP A 1016 -0.15 -14.92 3.41
C ASP A 1016 1.20 -14.87 4.16
N ARG A 1017 2.23 -15.55 3.64
CA ARG A 1017 3.57 -15.64 4.24
C ARG A 1017 4.44 -14.40 4.02
N GLY A 1018 3.86 -13.27 3.63
CA GLY A 1018 4.57 -12.00 3.57
C GLY A 1018 5.17 -11.59 2.22
N TYR A 1019 4.93 -12.33 1.14
CA TYR A 1019 5.46 -11.97 -0.19
C TYR A 1019 4.84 -10.66 -0.70
N ILE A 1020 5.66 -9.71 -1.16
CA ILE A 1020 5.19 -8.50 -1.85
C ILE A 1020 5.61 -8.53 -3.31
N SER A 1021 6.92 -8.46 -3.60
CA SER A 1021 7.41 -8.48 -4.98
C SER A 1021 8.90 -8.84 -5.06
N ALA A 1022 9.25 -9.62 -6.08
CA ALA A 1022 10.63 -9.93 -6.44
C ALA A 1022 10.78 -9.87 -7.97
N ALA A 1023 11.93 -9.37 -8.44
CA ALA A 1023 12.34 -9.47 -9.83
C ALA A 1023 13.04 -10.81 -10.07
N LEU A 1024 12.81 -11.42 -11.22
CA LEU A 1024 13.41 -12.70 -11.59
C LEU A 1024 14.27 -12.51 -12.85
N LEU A 1025 15.42 -13.17 -12.91
CA LEU A 1025 16.34 -13.05 -14.03
C LEU A 1025 16.93 -14.41 -14.39
N ALA A 1026 16.93 -14.75 -15.68
CA ALA A 1026 17.59 -15.96 -16.14
C ALA A 1026 19.10 -15.95 -15.84
N ARG A 1027 19.64 -17.11 -15.47
CA ARG A 1027 21.08 -17.33 -15.43
C ARG A 1027 21.63 -17.44 -16.84
N PHE A 1028 22.26 -16.38 -17.33
CA PHE A 1028 22.90 -16.39 -18.63
C PHE A 1028 24.34 -16.90 -18.53
N ASN A 1029 24.66 -17.97 -19.27
CA ASN A 1029 26.02 -18.25 -19.71
C ASN A 1029 26.30 -17.38 -20.95
N ALA A 1030 26.50 -16.09 -20.72
CA ALA A 1030 26.69 -15.15 -21.82
C ALA A 1030 28.09 -15.32 -22.44
N PRO A 1031 28.23 -15.44 -23.77
CA PRO A 1031 29.52 -15.63 -24.45
C PRO A 1031 30.33 -14.32 -24.57
N PHE A 1032 30.08 -13.33 -23.70
CA PHE A 1032 30.78 -12.05 -23.76
C PHE A 1032 32.14 -12.16 -23.07
N PRO A 1033 33.24 -11.78 -23.74
CA PRO A 1033 34.59 -11.91 -23.18
C PRO A 1033 34.90 -10.91 -22.07
N ARG A 1034 34.19 -9.78 -21.94
CA ARG A 1034 34.47 -8.73 -20.93
C ARG A 1034 33.30 -8.49 -19.98
N LEU A 1035 32.84 -9.55 -19.30
CA LEU A 1035 31.76 -9.45 -18.34
C LEU A 1035 32.10 -8.50 -17.17
N PRO A 1036 31.11 -7.77 -16.59
CA PRO A 1036 31.32 -6.92 -15.41
C PRO A 1036 31.83 -7.67 -14.17
N PHE A 1037 31.56 -8.98 -14.12
CA PHE A 1037 32.05 -9.91 -13.13
C PHE A 1037 32.58 -11.15 -13.85
N GLU A 1038 33.80 -11.56 -13.55
CA GLU A 1038 34.40 -12.78 -14.08
C GLU A 1038 34.97 -13.60 -12.92
N LYS A 1039 34.43 -14.81 -12.71
CA LYS A 1039 34.91 -15.73 -11.68
C LYS A 1039 36.36 -16.11 -11.97
N ILE A 1040 37.20 -16.09 -10.93
CA ILE A 1040 38.60 -16.54 -11.00
C ILE A 1040 38.91 -17.48 -9.84
N ASP A 1041 39.89 -18.35 -10.03
CA ASP A 1041 40.40 -19.20 -8.94
C ASP A 1041 41.34 -18.42 -8.01
N ARG A 1042 41.69 -19.05 -6.88
CA ARG A 1042 42.58 -18.46 -5.88
C ARG A 1042 43.98 -18.17 -6.42
N ALA A 1043 44.53 -19.05 -7.25
CA ALA A 1043 45.86 -18.88 -7.82
C ALA A 1043 45.94 -17.65 -8.74
N THR A 1044 44.90 -17.48 -9.57
CA THR A 1044 44.73 -16.33 -10.47
C THR A 1044 44.53 -15.05 -9.69
N TYR A 1045 43.69 -15.05 -8.65
CA TYR A 1045 43.53 -13.87 -7.77
C TYR A 1045 44.85 -13.44 -7.13
N LEU A 1046 45.60 -14.39 -6.55
CA LEU A 1046 46.90 -14.10 -5.93
C LEU A 1046 47.94 -13.61 -6.95
N LYS A 1047 47.89 -14.12 -8.19
CA LYS A 1047 48.71 -13.59 -9.29
C LYS A 1047 48.32 -12.14 -9.60
N LEU A 1048 47.04 -11.86 -9.86
CA LEU A 1048 46.57 -10.52 -10.20
C LEU A 1048 46.83 -9.50 -9.09
N GLN A 1049 46.70 -9.89 -7.82
CA GLN A 1049 47.08 -9.07 -6.66
C GLN A 1049 48.57 -8.69 -6.68
N ARG A 1050 49.46 -9.65 -6.94
CA ARG A 1050 50.90 -9.37 -7.08
C ARG A 1050 51.18 -8.45 -8.27
N ASP A 1051 50.54 -8.71 -9.41
CA ASP A 1051 50.69 -7.89 -10.60
C ASP A 1051 50.23 -6.43 -10.34
N VAL A 1052 49.18 -6.22 -9.53
CA VAL A 1052 48.73 -4.88 -9.10
C VAL A 1052 49.80 -4.22 -8.24
N GLN A 1053 50.38 -4.93 -7.26
CA GLN A 1053 51.44 -4.41 -6.39
C GLN A 1053 52.71 -4.06 -7.18
N GLU A 1054 53.10 -4.88 -8.16
CA GLU A 1054 54.27 -4.63 -9.01
C GLU A 1054 54.11 -3.39 -9.91
N ARG A 1055 52.87 -3.11 -10.36
CA ARG A 1055 52.55 -1.92 -11.16
C ARG A 1055 52.29 -0.66 -10.34
N GLN A 1056 52.03 -0.80 -9.04
CA GLN A 1056 51.59 0.30 -8.18
C GLN A 1056 52.67 1.38 -8.09
N ARG A 1057 52.32 2.61 -8.51
CA ARG A 1057 53.20 3.78 -8.44
C ARG A 1057 52.99 4.61 -7.18
N THR A 1058 51.82 4.48 -6.55
CA THR A 1058 51.44 5.18 -5.32
C THR A 1058 50.42 4.38 -4.53
N ALA A 1059 50.56 4.40 -3.19
CA ALA A 1059 49.58 3.83 -2.26
C ALA A 1059 48.49 4.83 -1.83
N ASP A 1060 48.61 6.09 -2.24
CA ASP A 1060 47.60 7.13 -2.02
C ASP A 1060 46.83 7.39 -3.33
N PHE A 1061 45.57 6.92 -3.35
CA PHE A 1061 44.69 7.08 -4.52
C PHE A 1061 44.30 8.55 -4.75
N TYR A 1062 44.15 9.35 -3.68
CA TYR A 1062 43.78 10.76 -3.81
C TYR A 1062 44.94 11.56 -4.42
N ALA A 1063 46.17 11.29 -3.98
CA ALA A 1063 47.36 11.87 -4.59
C ALA A 1063 47.51 11.47 -6.06
N ALA A 1064 47.13 10.24 -6.44
CA ALA A 1064 47.09 9.81 -7.85
C ALA A 1064 46.06 10.63 -8.64
N LEU A 1065 44.83 10.74 -8.13
CA LEU A 1065 43.74 11.48 -8.77
C LEU A 1065 44.07 12.96 -8.96
N ALA A 1066 44.65 13.61 -7.96
CA ALA A 1066 45.01 15.02 -8.01
C ALA A 1066 46.00 15.37 -9.15
N ARG A 1067 46.77 14.40 -9.66
CA ARG A 1067 47.68 14.60 -10.81
C ARG A 1067 46.93 14.74 -12.13
N TYR A 1068 45.79 14.06 -12.26
CA TYR A 1068 45.01 13.98 -13.50
C TYR A 1068 43.79 14.89 -13.48
N ASP A 1069 43.31 15.27 -12.30
CA ASP A 1069 42.11 16.10 -12.11
C ASP A 1069 42.43 17.62 -12.11
N SER A 1070 43.52 18.03 -12.75
CA SER A 1070 44.02 19.43 -12.80
C SER A 1070 43.45 20.28 -13.94
N GLY A 1071 42.63 19.70 -14.84
CA GLY A 1071 42.06 20.38 -16.00
C GLY A 1071 40.53 20.47 -16.00
N GLU A 1072 39.97 21.34 -16.84
CA GLU A 1072 38.53 21.41 -17.14
C GLU A 1072 38.13 20.27 -18.10
N LEU A 1073 38.12 19.03 -17.59
CA LEU A 1073 37.53 17.93 -18.34
C LEU A 1073 35.99 18.03 -18.27
N VAL A 1074 35.37 17.97 -19.44
CA VAL A 1074 33.91 17.92 -19.65
C VAL A 1074 33.36 16.71 -18.88
N GLU A 1075 32.79 16.95 -17.69
CA GLU A 1075 32.09 15.94 -16.89
C GLU A 1075 30.81 15.51 -17.60
N ALA A 1076 30.94 14.61 -18.57
CA ALA A 1076 29.86 13.69 -18.94
C ALA A 1076 30.13 12.41 -18.16
N GLY A 1077 29.18 12.00 -17.31
CA GLY A 1077 29.26 10.68 -16.67
C GLY A 1077 29.39 9.58 -17.73
N PRO A 1078 30.07 8.45 -17.44
CA PRO A 1078 30.12 7.36 -18.40
C PRO A 1078 28.69 6.97 -18.79
N ALA A 1079 28.45 6.79 -20.08
CA ALA A 1079 27.23 6.13 -20.54
C ALA A 1079 27.12 4.82 -19.74
N GLY A 1080 26.01 4.62 -19.02
CA GLY A 1080 25.75 3.32 -18.43
C GLY A 1080 25.76 2.27 -19.56
N CYS A 1081 26.15 1.04 -19.27
CA CYS A 1081 26.07 -0.06 -20.24
C CYS A 1081 24.67 -0.11 -20.86
N ASP A 1082 24.52 0.44 -22.07
CA ASP A 1082 23.42 0.13 -22.96
C ASP A 1082 23.68 -1.29 -23.43
N SER A 1083 22.75 -2.20 -23.16
CA SER A 1083 22.71 -3.52 -23.80
C SER A 1083 22.90 -3.40 -25.31
N ASP A 1084 22.43 -2.29 -25.87
CA ASP A 1084 22.39 -1.96 -27.29
C ASP A 1084 23.82 -1.84 -27.87
N LYS A 1085 24.78 -1.27 -27.11
CA LYS A 1085 26.19 -1.16 -27.54
C LYS A 1085 26.92 -2.50 -27.59
N CYS A 1086 26.44 -3.50 -26.84
CA CYS A 1086 27.00 -4.86 -26.87
C CYS A 1086 26.40 -5.70 -28.01
N MET A 1087 25.25 -5.29 -28.56
CA MET A 1087 24.46 -6.05 -29.54
C MET A 1087 24.55 -5.51 -30.97
N LEU A 1088 25.06 -4.30 -31.19
CA LEU A 1088 25.05 -3.64 -32.51
C LEU A 1088 26.45 -3.22 -32.98
N PRO A 1089 26.87 -3.50 -34.23
CA PRO A 1089 27.87 -2.70 -34.92
C PRO A 1089 27.19 -1.42 -35.46
N GLU A 1090 27.64 -0.25 -35.01
CA GLU A 1090 27.21 1.01 -35.62
C GLU A 1090 27.76 1.08 -37.05
N GLN A 1091 26.88 1.05 -38.06
CA GLN A 1091 27.25 1.45 -39.42
C GLN A 1091 27.34 2.97 -39.46
N GLY A 1092 28.56 3.48 -39.71
CA GLY A 1092 28.83 4.90 -39.84
C GLY A 1092 27.97 5.55 -40.93
N LYS A 1093 27.48 6.76 -40.64
CA LYS A 1093 27.10 7.75 -41.66
C LYS A 1093 28.29 8.63 -41.97
#